data_AF-A0A4Y8U0X5-F1
#
_entry.id   AF-A0A4Y8U0X5-F1
#
_cell.length_a   1.000
_cell.length_b   1.000
_cell.length_c   1.000
_cell.angle_alpha   90.00
_cell.angle_beta   90.00
_cell.angle_gamma   90.00
#
_symmetry.space_group_name_H-M   'P 1'
#
loop_
_entity.id
_entity.type
_entity.pdbx_description
1 polymer ?
#
loop_
_entity_poly.entity_id
_entity_poly.type
_entity_poly.pdbx_seq_one_letter_code
_entity_poly.pdbx_strand_id
1 'polypeptide(L)'
;MPAIRTRRSKALSIAVIAALSIPLSAGPGFASPTEEPSAQTVQSPSPTATVADAPEPSSTPSPEAEATGTSTSEVESEAPAPSAPVAIATPAAEEISKALSKDDDLSKKERVQLADKALAEMELEHLDAQLGQGAKRIAETGDATIPTMDELADLAKLSSNDSATSVPFQVGAPASLDELRTWRPPGTLGIDVSRHQGDVNWSTAKANGARFAYIKATQSWPSSLYKDPKFSQNYTKSRNAGLIRGAYHFAMPAHSSGAVQAREFMANGGGWTNDGYTMPPLLDIEWNPYNKTAYPQGKGDMCYGMTPSQLVTWIKDFGNTVKAKTGRLPMIYTAQSWWDECTGDSVAFKSWPLHVSIFPTADVAKNPRELPEGWTTFNVWQYSSNSNMLGSTKNVDANVWNGDLTSLRDFAKNRRSTQYKLTTSYFGNMDVWPTRLGPSRMSGANRYGTPVAISKRTFPYGAKTVVVASGEHFADALSVTSLANRHNAPLLLTKQAYLPSSVAAEIKRLNPSRIIIAGGPTAVSSKTFTQLKKYAPVSREAGNTRYGTSAEIATNWSSAKNVFVASGRSFPDALSMAAVAADRKAPLLLSSKKYVPSTILKQLKRLNPSTVYLAGGPLAISRNAENEIRKALPNARIARYGGETRYDTSAVIAKAFWPNGAQRQFIANGKSFPDGLSGAVAAGYNGAPMLLAKKSCLPKSIGSALTGMEGWTNVLIGGPLVLDETVAYRNDGTLNTCS
;
A
#
# COMPACT_ATOMS: atom_id res chain seq x y z
N MET A 1 -3.61 80.98 0.66
CA MET A 1 -4.41 81.11 -0.58
C MET A 1 -3.56 80.65 -1.76
N PRO A 2 -4.13 80.25 -2.90
CA PRO A 2 -5.55 79.94 -3.20
C PRO A 2 -5.78 78.40 -3.34
N ALA A 3 -6.95 77.89 -3.76
CA ALA A 3 -8.34 78.02 -3.25
C ALA A 3 -9.34 77.40 -4.27
N ILE A 4 -10.64 77.33 -3.90
CA ILE A 4 -11.84 77.00 -4.75
C ILE A 4 -12.05 75.47 -4.94
N ARG A 5 -13.01 74.77 -4.29
CA ARG A 5 -14.51 74.82 -4.27
C ARG A 5 -15.17 74.17 -5.51
N THR A 6 -16.30 73.43 -5.46
CA THR A 6 -17.37 73.17 -4.45
C THR A 6 -17.92 71.72 -4.66
N ARG A 7 -19.06 71.14 -4.19
CA ARG A 7 -20.37 71.42 -3.49
C ARG A 7 -20.66 70.17 -2.58
N ARG A 8 -21.27 70.23 -1.39
CA ARG A 8 -22.72 70.26 -1.02
C ARG A 8 -23.63 69.18 -1.69
N SER A 9 -24.63 68.51 -1.05
CA SER A 9 -25.00 68.19 0.37
C SER A 9 -26.46 67.63 0.44
N LYS A 10 -26.87 66.95 1.53
CA LYS A 10 -28.24 66.38 1.86
C LYS A 10 -28.52 64.98 1.26
N ALA A 11 -29.37 64.11 1.82
CA ALA A 11 -30.09 64.00 3.11
C ALA A 11 -30.40 62.50 3.39
N LEU A 12 -30.19 61.95 4.59
CA LEU A 12 -31.06 61.93 5.79
C LEU A 12 -32.31 61.00 5.70
N SER A 13 -32.32 59.94 6.52
CA SER A 13 -33.49 59.48 7.30
C SER A 13 -33.05 58.52 8.41
N ILE A 14 -33.71 58.58 9.57
CA ILE A 14 -33.45 57.77 10.76
C ILE A 14 -34.80 57.24 11.26
N ALA A 15 -34.85 55.99 11.72
CA ALA A 15 -35.95 55.51 12.57
C ALA A 15 -35.41 54.46 13.58
N VAL A 16 -35.53 54.77 14.86
CA VAL A 16 -35.38 53.83 15.98
C VAL A 16 -36.57 54.06 16.90
N ILE A 17 -37.36 53.02 17.17
CA ILE A 17 -38.41 53.01 18.20
C ILE A 17 -38.25 51.73 19.03
N ALA A 18 -38.64 51.81 20.30
CA ALA A 18 -38.17 50.93 21.38
C ALA A 18 -39.09 49.72 21.69
N ALA A 19 -38.66 48.93 22.67
CA ALA A 19 -39.27 47.69 23.12
C ALA A 19 -40.57 47.86 23.91
N LEU A 20 -41.33 46.76 24.03
CA LEU A 20 -42.23 46.45 25.15
C LEU A 20 -42.46 44.93 25.23
N SER A 21 -43.01 44.43 26.34
CA SER A 21 -42.78 43.04 26.80
C SER A 21 -44.03 42.35 27.37
N ILE A 22 -44.22 41.06 27.04
CA ILE A 22 -44.88 40.02 27.89
C ILE A 22 -46.42 40.22 28.09
N PRO A 23 -47.26 39.24 28.52
CA PRO A 23 -47.21 37.76 28.52
C PRO A 23 -48.35 37.08 27.70
N LEU A 24 -48.32 35.75 27.54
CA LEU A 24 -49.32 34.85 28.19
C LEU A 24 -48.85 33.39 28.22
N SER A 25 -49.54 32.56 29.02
CA SER A 25 -49.05 31.27 29.52
C SER A 25 -50.03 30.10 29.28
N ALA A 26 -49.50 28.89 29.15
CA ALA A 26 -50.03 27.70 29.84
C ALA A 26 -49.02 26.53 29.84
N GLY A 27 -48.71 25.99 31.04
CA GLY A 27 -48.33 24.58 31.23
C GLY A 27 -49.58 23.76 31.65
N PRO A 28 -49.49 22.71 32.49
CA PRO A 28 -48.32 22.08 33.15
C PRO A 28 -48.16 20.57 32.75
N GLY A 29 -47.20 19.79 33.24
CA GLY A 29 -46.04 20.05 34.13
C GLY A 29 -45.56 18.78 34.86
N PHE A 30 -44.98 18.97 36.06
CA PHE A 30 -44.58 17.97 37.08
C PHE A 30 -43.22 17.21 36.95
N ALA A 31 -42.24 17.80 37.65
CA ALA A 31 -41.50 17.20 38.78
C ALA A 31 -40.36 16.16 38.56
N SER A 32 -39.13 16.64 38.76
CA SER A 32 -38.10 16.00 39.63
C SER A 32 -38.32 16.48 41.10
N PRO A 33 -37.53 16.13 42.15
CA PRO A 33 -36.17 15.53 42.26
C PRO A 33 -36.21 14.15 42.99
N THR A 34 -35.18 13.48 43.53
CA THR A 34 -33.84 13.82 44.09
C THR A 34 -32.75 12.76 43.68
N GLU A 35 -31.58 12.47 44.30
CA GLU A 35 -30.91 12.79 45.59
C GLU A 35 -29.36 12.60 45.49
N GLU A 36 -28.62 13.00 46.53
CA GLU A 36 -27.18 12.73 46.81
C GLU A 36 -27.03 12.29 48.29
N PRO A 37 -25.85 11.95 48.89
CA PRO A 37 -24.55 11.50 48.36
C PRO A 37 -24.07 10.18 49.07
N SER A 38 -22.81 9.75 48.92
CA SER A 38 -21.91 9.41 50.08
C SER A 38 -20.54 8.78 49.71
N ALA A 39 -19.55 9.30 50.42
CA ALA A 39 -18.11 9.06 50.54
C ALA A 39 -17.53 7.64 50.88
N GLN A 40 -16.31 7.41 50.36
CA GLN A 40 -15.06 7.02 51.07
C GLN A 40 -14.72 5.58 51.59
N THR A 41 -13.62 5.03 51.03
CA THR A 41 -12.49 4.31 51.71
C THR A 41 -12.74 2.90 52.33
N VAL A 42 -11.77 2.05 52.74
CA VAL A 42 -10.30 2.18 52.96
C VAL A 42 -9.51 0.83 52.84
N GLN A 43 -8.19 0.89 52.56
CA GLN A 43 -7.10 -0.09 52.82
C GLN A 43 -7.04 -1.53 52.23
N SER A 44 -5.80 -2.05 52.24
CA SER A 44 -5.36 -3.47 52.11
C SER A 44 -4.55 -3.85 53.37
N PRO A 45 -4.23 -5.13 53.64
CA PRO A 45 -2.92 -5.64 53.23
C PRO A 45 -2.86 -7.16 52.90
N SER A 46 -1.66 -7.66 52.54
CA SER A 46 -1.29 -9.08 52.48
C SER A 46 -0.43 -9.48 53.70
N PRO A 47 -0.23 -10.79 53.97
CA PRO A 47 1.14 -11.32 53.92
C PRO A 47 1.31 -12.75 53.32
N THR A 48 2.53 -13.02 52.80
CA THR A 48 3.49 -14.17 52.97
C THR A 48 2.97 -15.60 53.37
N ALA A 49 3.61 -16.77 53.09
CA ALA A 49 5.03 -17.10 52.85
C ALA A 49 5.33 -18.56 52.34
N THR A 50 6.56 -18.81 51.79
CA THR A 50 7.49 -20.00 51.97
C THR A 50 7.06 -21.45 51.54
N VAL A 51 7.90 -22.49 51.25
CA VAL A 51 9.38 -22.74 51.05
C VAL A 51 9.70 -24.16 50.46
N ALA A 52 10.87 -24.35 49.80
CA ALA A 52 11.66 -25.60 49.51
C ALA A 52 11.01 -26.76 48.66
N ASP A 53 11.72 -27.79 48.13
CA ASP A 53 13.17 -28.13 48.02
C ASP A 53 13.52 -28.95 46.73
N ALA A 54 14.78 -29.39 46.56
CA ALA A 54 15.30 -30.32 45.51
C ALA A 54 15.62 -31.75 46.09
N PRO A 55 16.23 -32.78 45.39
CA PRO A 55 17.45 -32.75 44.54
C PRO A 55 17.46 -33.71 43.29
N GLU A 56 18.65 -33.93 42.68
CA GLU A 56 18.97 -34.93 41.61
C GLU A 56 19.45 -36.30 42.19
N PRO A 57 19.82 -37.32 41.38
CA PRO A 57 21.26 -37.49 41.06
C PRO A 57 21.69 -38.20 39.72
N SER A 58 22.74 -37.65 39.08
CA SER A 58 23.95 -38.24 38.45
C SER A 58 24.00 -39.56 37.61
N SER A 59 24.80 -39.52 36.51
CA SER A 59 26.00 -40.37 36.19
C SER A 59 26.12 -41.04 34.79
N THR A 60 27.36 -41.37 34.42
CA THR A 60 27.99 -41.72 33.11
C THR A 60 28.43 -43.22 33.05
N PRO A 61 29.21 -43.80 32.08
CA PRO A 61 30.03 -43.25 30.95
C PRO A 61 29.93 -44.00 29.58
N SER A 62 30.87 -43.71 28.66
CA SER A 62 31.15 -44.39 27.37
C SER A 62 32.24 -45.48 27.52
N PRO A 63 32.67 -46.16 26.43
CA PRO A 63 34.05 -45.94 25.94
C PRO A 63 34.18 -45.89 24.38
N GLU A 64 35.42 -45.87 23.86
CA GLU A 64 35.80 -45.60 22.46
C GLU A 64 36.12 -46.84 21.57
N ALA A 65 36.43 -46.59 20.28
CA ALA A 65 37.37 -47.39 19.48
C ALA A 65 38.11 -46.53 18.42
N GLU A 66 39.43 -46.67 18.36
CA GLU A 66 40.40 -46.12 17.37
C GLU A 66 40.63 -47.12 16.20
N ALA A 67 41.35 -46.87 15.08
CA ALA A 67 41.82 -45.69 14.33
C ALA A 67 42.49 -46.16 12.98
N THR A 68 43.35 -45.32 12.36
CA THR A 68 44.31 -45.57 11.24
C THR A 68 43.76 -45.53 9.78
N GLY A 69 44.60 -45.19 8.77
CA GLY A 69 44.18 -45.35 7.34
C GLY A 69 44.84 -44.59 6.16
N THR A 70 45.87 -43.74 6.32
CA THR A 70 46.85 -43.31 5.26
C THR A 70 46.39 -42.85 3.83
N SER A 71 46.52 -41.54 3.56
CA SER A 71 47.17 -40.89 2.38
C SER A 71 46.82 -41.20 0.89
N THR A 72 46.53 -40.10 0.15
CA THR A 72 46.90 -39.77 -1.26
C THR A 72 46.53 -40.67 -2.45
N SER A 73 45.64 -40.16 -3.32
CA SER A 73 46.00 -39.77 -4.71
C SER A 73 44.96 -38.79 -5.28
N GLU A 74 45.38 -37.90 -6.18
CA GLU A 74 44.51 -36.96 -6.90
C GLU A 74 44.14 -37.52 -8.29
N VAL A 75 42.85 -37.52 -8.64
CA VAL A 75 42.39 -37.50 -10.04
C VAL A 75 41.17 -36.60 -10.13
N GLU A 76 41.16 -35.71 -11.11
CA GLU A 76 40.12 -34.72 -11.37
C GLU A 76 38.89 -35.34 -12.05
N SER A 77 37.68 -34.98 -11.60
CA SER A 77 36.41 -35.44 -12.18
C SER A 77 35.29 -34.47 -11.81
N GLU A 78 34.69 -33.80 -12.81
CA GLU A 78 33.60 -32.86 -12.58
C GLU A 78 32.31 -33.56 -12.15
N ALA A 79 31.66 -33.03 -11.11
CA ALA A 79 30.30 -33.40 -10.72
C ALA A 79 29.35 -32.20 -10.93
N PRO A 80 28.10 -32.43 -11.40
CA PRO A 80 27.27 -31.36 -11.96
C PRO A 80 26.74 -30.38 -10.91
N ALA A 81 26.51 -29.14 -11.36
CA ALA A 81 25.88 -28.10 -10.56
C ALA A 81 24.48 -28.49 -10.06
N PRO A 82 24.06 -28.08 -8.86
CA PRO A 82 22.73 -28.40 -8.33
C PRO A 82 21.64 -27.77 -9.19
N SER A 83 20.71 -28.59 -9.68
CA SER A 83 19.61 -28.16 -10.53
C SER A 83 18.67 -27.19 -9.80
N ALA A 84 18.23 -26.16 -10.52
CA ALA A 84 17.18 -25.27 -10.05
C ALA A 84 15.85 -26.05 -9.87
N PRO A 85 14.98 -25.66 -8.91
CA PRO A 85 13.67 -26.28 -8.80
C PRO A 85 12.88 -26.06 -10.09
N VAL A 86 12.46 -27.16 -10.73
CA VAL A 86 11.71 -27.12 -11.99
C VAL A 86 10.40 -26.36 -11.78
N ALA A 87 10.19 -25.31 -12.58
CA ALA A 87 8.95 -24.57 -12.58
C ALA A 87 7.83 -25.44 -13.18
N ILE A 88 6.86 -25.81 -12.35
CA ILE A 88 5.71 -26.63 -12.78
C ILE A 88 4.76 -25.71 -13.57
N ALA A 89 4.46 -26.10 -14.82
CA ALA A 89 3.49 -25.45 -15.69
C ALA A 89 2.06 -25.66 -15.16
N THR A 90 1.10 -24.84 -15.61
CA THR A 90 -0.32 -25.07 -15.27
C THR A 90 -0.94 -26.14 -16.18
N PRO A 91 -2.03 -26.83 -15.78
CA PRO A 91 -2.67 -27.83 -16.62
C PRO A 91 -3.12 -27.29 -17.99
N ALA A 92 -3.60 -26.05 -18.08
CA ALA A 92 -3.87 -25.42 -19.37
C ALA A 92 -2.60 -25.15 -20.18
N ALA A 93 -1.47 -24.77 -19.56
CA ALA A 93 -0.21 -24.59 -20.27
C ALA A 93 0.34 -25.91 -20.84
N GLU A 94 0.17 -27.04 -20.12
CA GLU A 94 0.47 -28.39 -20.64
C GLU A 94 -0.49 -28.79 -21.78
N GLU A 95 -1.79 -28.49 -21.66
CA GLU A 95 -2.77 -28.76 -22.72
C GLU A 95 -2.46 -27.96 -24.00
N ILE A 96 -2.08 -26.68 -23.88
CA ILE A 96 -1.63 -25.84 -25.00
C ILE A 96 -0.34 -26.39 -25.62
N SER A 97 0.65 -26.77 -24.80
CA SER A 97 1.90 -27.39 -25.27
C SER A 97 1.64 -28.63 -26.14
N LYS A 98 0.66 -29.45 -25.74
CA LYS A 98 0.24 -30.67 -26.43
C LYS A 98 -0.68 -30.44 -27.63
N ALA A 99 -1.35 -29.28 -27.70
CA ALA A 99 -2.12 -28.85 -28.87
C ALA A 99 -1.17 -28.34 -29.98
N LEU A 100 -0.14 -27.58 -29.62
CA LEU A 100 0.87 -27.05 -30.55
C LEU A 100 1.78 -28.14 -31.14
N SER A 101 1.90 -29.32 -30.52
CA SER A 101 2.76 -30.40 -30.99
C SER A 101 2.11 -31.33 -32.03
N LYS A 102 1.19 -30.82 -32.87
CA LYS A 102 0.32 -31.64 -33.75
C LYS A 102 0.02 -30.97 -35.12
N ASP A 103 1.06 -30.58 -35.86
CA ASP A 103 0.98 -29.99 -37.21
C ASP A 103 0.07 -28.75 -37.33
N ASP A 104 0.43 -27.71 -36.58
CA ASP A 104 0.34 -26.27 -36.89
C ASP A 104 -0.97 -25.56 -37.34
N ASP A 105 -2.09 -26.22 -37.66
CA ASP A 105 -3.36 -25.53 -37.98
C ASP A 105 -4.46 -25.75 -36.92
N LEU A 106 -4.24 -25.21 -35.72
CA LEU A 106 -5.30 -25.08 -34.71
C LEU A 106 -6.38 -24.10 -35.20
N SER A 107 -7.65 -24.52 -35.23
CA SER A 107 -8.72 -23.66 -35.72
C SER A 107 -8.93 -22.46 -34.80
N LYS A 108 -9.40 -21.34 -35.38
CA LYS A 108 -9.67 -20.08 -34.64
C LYS A 108 -10.49 -20.27 -33.36
N LYS A 109 -11.41 -21.24 -33.34
CA LYS A 109 -12.24 -21.57 -32.19
C LYS A 109 -11.44 -22.29 -31.09
N GLU A 110 -10.59 -23.23 -31.46
CA GLU A 110 -9.73 -23.95 -30.51
C GLU A 110 -8.67 -23.02 -29.90
N ARG A 111 -8.10 -22.10 -30.70
CA ARG A 111 -7.18 -21.06 -30.21
C ARG A 111 -7.80 -20.19 -29.12
N VAL A 112 -9.08 -19.81 -29.29
CA VAL A 112 -9.85 -19.08 -28.27
C VAL A 112 -10.11 -19.97 -27.05
N GLN A 113 -10.62 -21.19 -27.22
CA GLN A 113 -10.93 -22.10 -26.10
C GLN A 113 -9.70 -22.46 -25.25
N LEU A 114 -8.55 -22.64 -25.88
CA LEU A 114 -7.27 -22.89 -25.21
C LEU A 114 -6.79 -21.66 -24.42
N ALA A 115 -6.92 -20.46 -24.99
CA ALA A 115 -6.63 -19.22 -24.28
C ALA A 115 -7.59 -18.97 -23.11
N ASP A 116 -8.90 -19.21 -23.29
CA ASP A 116 -9.93 -19.07 -22.25
C ASP A 116 -9.69 -20.00 -21.05
N LYS A 117 -9.20 -21.23 -21.30
CA LYS A 117 -8.76 -22.13 -20.23
C LYS A 117 -7.59 -21.56 -19.42
N ALA A 118 -6.53 -21.10 -20.09
CA ALA A 118 -5.37 -20.52 -19.43
C ALA A 118 -5.73 -19.22 -18.68
N LEU A 119 -6.59 -18.38 -19.26
CA LEU A 119 -7.16 -17.20 -18.60
C LEU A 119 -7.91 -17.55 -17.31
N ALA A 120 -8.75 -18.58 -17.35
CA ALA A 120 -9.53 -19.01 -16.19
C ALA A 120 -8.62 -19.55 -15.05
N GLU A 121 -7.56 -20.30 -15.37
CA GLU A 121 -6.54 -20.70 -14.39
C GLU A 121 -5.74 -19.53 -13.83
N MET A 122 -5.66 -18.40 -14.55
CA MET A 122 -4.97 -17.17 -14.15
C MET A 122 -5.90 -16.12 -13.48
N GLU A 123 -7.19 -16.42 -13.28
CA GLU A 123 -8.22 -15.47 -12.80
C GLU A 123 -8.37 -14.20 -13.68
N LEU A 124 -8.15 -14.32 -14.99
CA LEU A 124 -8.23 -13.21 -15.95
C LEU A 124 -9.50 -13.28 -16.82
N GLU A 125 -10.22 -12.17 -16.98
CA GLU A 125 -11.46 -12.16 -17.80
C GLU A 125 -11.22 -12.17 -19.33
N HIS A 126 -10.06 -11.72 -19.84
CA HIS A 126 -9.84 -11.50 -21.29
C HIS A 126 -8.37 -11.60 -21.72
N LEU A 127 -8.10 -12.15 -22.92
CA LEU A 127 -6.74 -12.19 -23.52
C LEU A 127 -6.43 -10.89 -24.30
N ASP A 128 -6.34 -9.77 -23.58
CA ASP A 128 -5.97 -8.48 -24.16
C ASP A 128 -4.68 -8.60 -24.99
N ALA A 129 -4.70 -8.00 -26.19
CA ALA A 129 -3.54 -7.95 -27.07
C ALA A 129 -2.62 -6.81 -26.64
N GLN A 130 -1.33 -7.00 -26.84
CA GLN A 130 -0.34 -5.93 -26.79
C GLN A 130 -0.65 -4.89 -27.87
N LEU A 131 -0.16 -3.67 -27.66
CA LEU A 131 -0.43 -2.56 -28.56
C LEU A 131 0.24 -2.85 -29.93
N GLY A 132 -0.56 -3.17 -30.95
CA GLY A 132 -0.07 -3.66 -32.25
C GLY A 132 -0.11 -5.18 -32.45
N GLN A 133 -0.32 -6.00 -31.41
CA GLN A 133 -0.70 -7.41 -31.59
C GLN A 133 -2.06 -7.54 -32.29
N GLY A 134 -2.98 -6.58 -32.09
CA GLY A 134 -4.24 -6.55 -32.84
C GLY A 134 -4.03 -6.56 -34.37
N ALA A 135 -2.98 -5.90 -34.88
CA ALA A 135 -2.63 -5.93 -36.30
C ALA A 135 -2.03 -7.28 -36.74
N LYS A 136 -1.20 -7.92 -35.89
CA LYS A 136 -0.69 -9.29 -36.14
C LYS A 136 -1.81 -10.33 -36.16
N ARG A 137 -2.69 -10.31 -35.15
CA ARG A 137 -3.87 -11.18 -35.06
C ARG A 137 -4.82 -10.98 -36.25
N ILE A 138 -5.05 -9.74 -36.70
CA ILE A 138 -5.80 -9.47 -37.94
C ILE A 138 -5.09 -10.05 -39.17
N ALA A 139 -3.76 -9.94 -39.28
CA ALA A 139 -3.01 -10.47 -40.41
C ALA A 139 -3.01 -12.02 -40.48
N GLU A 140 -2.97 -12.70 -39.33
CA GLU A 140 -2.95 -14.17 -39.24
C GLU A 140 -4.34 -14.81 -39.19
N THR A 141 -5.30 -14.18 -38.50
CA THR A 141 -6.61 -14.77 -38.17
C THR A 141 -7.80 -13.97 -38.73
N GLY A 142 -7.59 -12.75 -39.22
CA GLY A 142 -8.65 -11.82 -39.65
C GLY A 142 -9.31 -11.03 -38.51
N ASP A 143 -9.02 -11.31 -37.23
CA ASP A 143 -9.67 -10.70 -36.08
C ASP A 143 -8.64 -10.31 -34.99
N ALA A 144 -8.79 -9.14 -34.36
CA ALA A 144 -7.88 -8.67 -33.30
C ALA A 144 -8.07 -9.38 -31.94
N THR A 145 -9.14 -10.17 -31.78
CA THR A 145 -9.48 -10.87 -30.54
C THR A 145 -8.95 -12.31 -30.50
N ILE A 146 -8.69 -12.92 -31.65
CA ILE A 146 -8.31 -14.33 -31.78
C ILE A 146 -6.78 -14.46 -31.64
N PRO A 147 -6.24 -15.34 -30.77
CA PRO A 147 -4.79 -15.45 -30.54
C PRO A 147 -4.02 -15.99 -31.77
N THR A 148 -2.79 -15.51 -31.95
CA THR A 148 -1.83 -16.13 -32.88
C THR A 148 -1.27 -17.45 -32.32
N MET A 149 -0.64 -18.27 -33.17
CA MET A 149 0.08 -19.47 -32.73
C MET A 149 1.21 -19.12 -31.75
N ASP A 150 1.97 -18.06 -32.02
CA ASP A 150 2.99 -17.50 -31.11
C ASP A 150 2.42 -17.18 -29.71
N GLU A 151 1.21 -16.62 -29.63
CA GLU A 151 0.60 -16.25 -28.36
C GLU A 151 0.15 -17.45 -27.52
N LEU A 152 -0.24 -18.55 -28.18
CA LEU A 152 -0.46 -19.83 -27.51
C LEU A 152 0.87 -20.44 -27.05
N ALA A 153 1.91 -20.38 -27.91
CA ALA A 153 3.25 -20.85 -27.56
C ALA A 153 3.85 -20.08 -26.38
N ASP A 154 3.46 -18.82 -26.12
CA ASP A 154 3.84 -18.08 -24.92
C ASP A 154 2.97 -18.41 -23.69
N LEU A 155 1.68 -18.71 -23.85
CA LEU A 155 0.85 -19.21 -22.74
C LEU A 155 1.35 -20.58 -22.24
N ALA A 156 1.82 -21.44 -23.15
CA ALA A 156 2.44 -22.73 -22.84
C ALA A 156 3.70 -22.65 -21.94
N LYS A 157 4.33 -21.47 -21.82
CA LYS A 157 5.58 -21.26 -21.07
C LYS A 157 5.36 -20.63 -19.68
N LEU A 158 4.12 -20.32 -19.28
CA LEU A 158 3.84 -19.61 -18.03
C LEU A 158 4.01 -20.51 -16.80
N SER A 159 4.53 -19.92 -15.72
CA SER A 159 4.69 -20.58 -14.42
C SER A 159 4.27 -19.69 -13.25
N SER A 160 4.10 -20.29 -12.08
CA SER A 160 3.38 -19.72 -10.93
C SER A 160 4.18 -18.76 -10.02
N ASN A 161 5.45 -18.43 -10.34
CA ASN A 161 6.38 -17.85 -9.34
C ASN A 161 7.20 -16.59 -9.75
N ASP A 162 7.01 -16.00 -10.94
CA ASP A 162 7.84 -14.85 -11.36
C ASP A 162 7.63 -13.61 -10.46
N SER A 163 8.72 -13.15 -9.81
CA SER A 163 8.71 -12.05 -8.84
C SER A 163 9.93 -11.14 -8.98
N ALA A 164 9.72 -9.94 -9.52
CA ALA A 164 10.77 -8.90 -9.65
C ALA A 164 11.00 -8.10 -8.35
N THR A 165 12.22 -7.57 -8.20
CA THR A 165 12.67 -6.76 -7.05
C THR A 165 12.72 -5.26 -7.38
N SER A 166 12.53 -4.40 -6.37
CA SER A 166 12.48 -2.94 -6.50
C SER A 166 13.42 -2.21 -5.53
N VAL A 167 13.67 -0.92 -5.80
CA VAL A 167 14.64 -0.06 -5.09
C VAL A 167 13.97 1.27 -4.66
N PRO A 168 14.13 1.74 -3.41
CA PRO A 168 13.37 2.89 -2.89
C PRO A 168 13.99 4.27 -3.19
N PHE A 169 13.15 5.31 -3.26
CA PHE A 169 13.51 6.74 -3.44
C PHE A 169 12.48 7.67 -2.73
N GLN A 170 12.69 9.00 -2.76
CA GLN A 170 12.12 10.02 -1.84
C GLN A 170 11.10 11.02 -2.42
N VAL A 171 10.51 11.82 -1.50
CA VAL A 171 9.91 13.19 -1.56
C VAL A 171 8.58 13.32 -0.79
N GLY A 172 8.42 14.42 -0.03
CA GLY A 172 7.31 14.71 0.90
C GLY A 172 6.18 15.64 0.39
N ALA A 173 5.37 16.19 1.32
CA ALA A 173 4.07 16.85 1.07
C ALA A 173 4.02 18.37 1.44
N PRO A 174 3.05 19.16 0.91
CA PRO A 174 3.06 20.64 0.92
C PRO A 174 2.11 21.28 1.95
N ALA A 175 2.27 22.60 2.20
CA ALA A 175 1.41 23.38 3.10
C ALA A 175 0.69 24.59 2.46
N SER A 176 0.88 24.89 1.17
CA SER A 176 0.35 26.10 0.52
C SER A 176 0.09 25.93 -0.99
N LEU A 177 -0.53 26.93 -1.63
CA LEU A 177 -0.83 26.93 -3.08
C LEU A 177 0.41 26.98 -3.99
N ASP A 178 1.47 27.68 -3.58
CA ASP A 178 2.75 27.66 -4.32
C ASP A 178 3.57 26.40 -4.03
N GLU A 179 3.35 25.74 -2.90
CA GLU A 179 3.87 24.39 -2.70
C GLU A 179 3.04 23.34 -3.46
N LEU A 180 1.73 23.50 -3.67
CA LEU A 180 0.94 22.62 -4.56
C LEU A 180 1.42 22.68 -6.02
N ARG A 181 2.07 23.77 -6.43
CA ARG A 181 2.75 23.90 -7.73
C ARG A 181 4.03 23.06 -7.81
N THR A 182 4.84 23.05 -6.75
CA THR A 182 6.10 22.30 -6.68
C THR A 182 5.92 20.84 -6.23
N TRP A 183 4.82 20.52 -5.56
CA TRP A 183 4.56 19.23 -4.93
C TRP A 183 4.35 18.09 -5.93
N ARG A 184 4.77 16.90 -5.51
CA ARG A 184 4.74 15.64 -6.25
C ARG A 184 4.30 14.50 -5.32
N PRO A 185 3.17 13.82 -5.54
CA PRO A 185 2.95 12.50 -4.96
C PRO A 185 3.92 11.49 -5.59
N PRO A 186 4.29 10.41 -4.88
CA PRO A 186 5.20 9.40 -5.40
C PRO A 186 4.45 8.28 -6.12
N GLY A 187 5.24 7.38 -6.70
CA GLY A 187 4.86 6.71 -7.94
C GLY A 187 5.63 7.36 -9.09
N THR A 188 5.24 7.08 -10.32
CA THR A 188 6.01 7.53 -11.48
C THR A 188 5.37 8.77 -12.08
N LEU A 189 6.00 9.93 -11.88
CA LEU A 189 5.46 11.22 -12.29
C LEU A 189 5.32 11.37 -13.81
N GLY A 190 4.33 12.17 -14.20
CA GLY A 190 4.10 12.61 -15.57
C GLY A 190 3.27 13.88 -15.62
N ILE A 191 2.90 14.27 -16.83
CA ILE A 191 2.07 15.44 -17.14
C ILE A 191 1.10 15.12 -18.27
N ASP A 192 0.03 15.87 -18.41
CA ASP A 192 -0.71 15.90 -19.67
C ASP A 192 -0.72 17.31 -20.27
N VAL A 193 -0.74 17.38 -21.61
CA VAL A 193 -0.52 18.62 -22.36
C VAL A 193 -1.31 18.67 -23.67
N SER A 194 -1.60 19.90 -24.10
CA SER A 194 -2.24 20.20 -25.39
C SER A 194 -1.55 21.42 -26.05
N ARG A 195 -2.16 22.00 -27.09
CA ARG A 195 -1.76 23.33 -27.62
C ARG A 195 -1.63 24.42 -26.55
N HIS A 196 -2.34 24.33 -25.43
CA HIS A 196 -2.52 25.44 -24.48
C HIS A 196 -1.25 25.77 -23.70
N GLN A 197 -0.39 24.78 -23.41
CA GLN A 197 0.94 25.01 -22.86
C GLN A 197 1.91 25.64 -23.89
N GLY A 198 1.62 25.55 -25.19
CA GLY A 198 2.43 26.10 -26.27
C GLY A 198 3.63 25.22 -26.60
N ASP A 199 4.84 25.78 -26.54
CA ASP A 199 6.09 25.07 -26.79
C ASP A 199 6.67 24.50 -25.48
N VAL A 200 6.41 23.20 -25.26
CA VAL A 200 6.75 22.50 -24.02
C VAL A 200 8.25 22.19 -23.93
N ASN A 201 8.89 22.60 -22.83
CA ASN A 201 10.27 22.25 -22.52
C ASN A 201 10.35 20.85 -21.87
N TRP A 202 10.43 19.83 -22.72
CA TRP A 202 10.47 18.41 -22.32
C TRP A 202 11.71 18.03 -21.50
N SER A 203 12.84 18.72 -21.70
CA SER A 203 14.04 18.60 -20.86
C SER A 203 13.79 19.06 -19.42
N THR A 204 13.16 20.23 -19.24
CA THR A 204 12.76 20.73 -17.91
C THR A 204 11.70 19.85 -17.27
N ALA A 205 10.71 19.37 -18.01
CA ALA A 205 9.72 18.42 -17.51
C ALA A 205 10.39 17.15 -16.93
N LYS A 206 11.36 16.58 -17.65
CA LYS A 206 12.13 15.41 -17.21
C LYS A 206 13.00 15.70 -15.99
N ALA A 207 13.68 16.85 -15.95
CA ALA A 207 14.46 17.28 -14.79
C ALA A 207 13.57 17.42 -13.55
N ASN A 208 12.39 18.02 -13.70
CA ASN A 208 11.35 18.17 -12.67
C ASN A 208 10.55 16.88 -12.36
N GLY A 209 11.09 15.72 -12.74
CA GLY A 209 10.59 14.40 -12.34
C GLY A 209 9.78 13.64 -13.39
N ALA A 210 9.30 14.26 -14.48
CA ALA A 210 8.44 13.57 -15.45
C ALA A 210 9.14 12.36 -16.09
N ARG A 211 8.43 11.24 -16.14
CA ARG A 211 8.83 9.99 -16.82
C ARG A 211 7.81 9.52 -17.85
N PHE A 212 6.56 10.00 -17.76
CA PHE A 212 5.60 9.88 -18.85
C PHE A 212 4.87 11.20 -19.16
N ALA A 213 4.16 11.23 -20.28
CA ALA A 213 3.15 12.24 -20.55
C ALA A 213 1.97 11.74 -21.39
N TYR A 214 0.81 12.38 -21.29
CA TYR A 214 -0.27 12.27 -22.27
C TYR A 214 -0.35 13.55 -23.11
N ILE A 215 -0.57 13.42 -24.42
CA ILE A 215 -0.62 14.57 -25.35
C ILE A 215 -1.95 14.54 -26.10
N LYS A 216 -2.70 15.65 -26.11
CA LYS A 216 -3.97 15.76 -26.83
C LYS A 216 -3.72 15.56 -28.32
N ALA A 217 -4.36 14.55 -28.91
CA ALA A 217 -4.29 14.30 -30.35
C ALA A 217 -5.49 14.91 -31.07
N THR A 218 -6.69 14.67 -30.54
CA THR A 218 -7.94 14.98 -31.24
C THR A 218 -9.08 15.38 -30.30
N GLN A 219 -10.12 15.98 -30.89
CA GLN A 219 -11.43 16.27 -30.31
C GLN A 219 -12.44 16.38 -31.46
N SER A 220 -13.61 15.77 -31.35
CA SER A 220 -14.61 15.80 -32.44
C SER A 220 -15.60 16.96 -32.30
N TRP A 221 -16.05 17.51 -33.42
CA TRP A 221 -17.07 18.56 -33.53
C TRP A 221 -18.18 18.09 -34.50
N PRO A 222 -19.37 18.73 -34.58
CA PRO A 222 -20.52 18.13 -35.28
C PRO A 222 -20.35 18.01 -36.81
N SER A 223 -19.32 18.64 -37.36
CA SER A 223 -19.00 18.66 -38.80
C SER A 223 -17.51 18.55 -39.10
N SER A 224 -16.65 18.32 -38.10
CA SER A 224 -15.19 18.26 -38.30
C SER A 224 -14.44 17.58 -37.15
N LEU A 225 -13.27 17.02 -37.47
CA LEU A 225 -12.30 16.55 -36.49
C LEU A 225 -11.30 17.66 -36.18
N TYR A 226 -11.28 18.17 -34.95
CA TYR A 226 -10.16 18.98 -34.48
C TYR A 226 -8.97 18.07 -34.17
N LYS A 227 -7.82 18.39 -34.77
CA LYS A 227 -6.51 17.79 -34.46
C LYS A 227 -5.68 18.83 -33.71
N ASP A 228 -4.99 18.46 -32.65
CA ASP A 228 -4.15 19.42 -31.93
C ASP A 228 -2.89 19.76 -32.74
N PRO A 229 -2.65 21.04 -33.08
CA PRO A 229 -1.52 21.43 -33.94
C PRO A 229 -0.16 21.26 -33.27
N LYS A 230 -0.11 21.07 -31.93
CA LYS A 230 1.11 20.74 -31.21
C LYS A 230 1.26 19.23 -30.95
N PHE A 231 0.29 18.38 -31.31
CA PHE A 231 0.34 16.93 -31.06
C PHE A 231 1.64 16.30 -31.55
N SER A 232 1.88 16.28 -32.87
CA SER A 232 3.04 15.58 -33.46
C SER A 232 4.37 16.13 -32.94
N GLN A 233 4.44 17.44 -32.67
CA GLN A 233 5.60 18.07 -32.03
C GLN A 233 5.82 17.53 -30.61
N ASN A 234 4.80 17.58 -29.75
CA ASN A 234 4.91 17.22 -28.35
C ASN A 234 5.06 15.70 -28.16
N TYR A 235 4.38 14.90 -28.98
CA TYR A 235 4.49 13.45 -29.02
C TYR A 235 5.89 12.98 -29.44
N THR A 236 6.56 13.71 -30.34
CA THR A 236 7.96 13.44 -30.73
C THR A 236 8.96 13.97 -29.71
N LYS A 237 8.83 15.24 -29.28
CA LYS A 237 9.80 15.87 -28.36
C LYS A 237 9.79 15.23 -26.96
N SER A 238 8.64 14.76 -26.46
CA SER A 238 8.55 13.96 -25.22
C SER A 238 9.33 12.64 -25.35
N ARG A 239 9.18 11.92 -26.47
CA ARG A 239 9.91 10.68 -26.73
C ARG A 239 11.42 10.88 -26.83
N ASN A 240 11.85 11.98 -27.46
CA ASN A 240 13.26 12.33 -27.63
C ASN A 240 13.90 12.77 -26.31
N ALA A 241 13.15 13.43 -25.42
CA ALA A 241 13.58 13.62 -24.04
C ALA A 241 13.69 12.29 -23.27
N GLY A 242 13.04 11.22 -23.73
CA GLY A 242 13.09 9.88 -23.14
C GLY A 242 11.93 9.61 -22.17
N LEU A 243 10.80 10.31 -22.31
CA LEU A 243 9.56 9.98 -21.62
C LEU A 243 8.83 8.84 -22.35
N ILE A 244 8.08 8.07 -21.57
CA ILE A 244 6.95 7.25 -22.03
C ILE A 244 5.81 8.19 -22.42
N ARG A 245 4.98 7.87 -23.40
CA ARG A 245 3.99 8.82 -23.92
C ARG A 245 2.69 8.16 -24.36
N GLY A 246 1.59 8.83 -24.11
CA GLY A 246 0.28 8.48 -24.62
C GLY A 246 -0.31 9.59 -25.47
N ALA A 247 -1.29 9.23 -26.29
CA ALA A 247 -2.16 10.19 -26.95
C ALA A 247 -3.53 10.14 -26.28
N TYR A 248 -4.23 11.27 -26.22
CA TYR A 248 -5.60 11.33 -25.71
C TYR A 248 -6.57 12.00 -26.69
N HIS A 249 -7.85 11.63 -26.56
CA HIS A 249 -8.96 12.20 -27.31
C HIS A 249 -9.98 12.76 -26.34
N PHE A 250 -10.23 14.07 -26.42
CA PHE A 250 -11.28 14.74 -25.65
C PHE A 250 -12.62 14.42 -26.28
N ALA A 251 -13.42 13.63 -25.58
CA ALA A 251 -14.70 13.11 -26.01
C ALA A 251 -15.73 14.23 -26.18
N MET A 252 -16.55 14.11 -27.21
CA MET A 252 -17.62 15.05 -27.50
C MET A 252 -18.91 14.27 -27.82
N PRO A 253 -19.51 13.56 -26.85
CA PRO A 253 -20.50 12.50 -27.12
C PRO A 253 -21.77 12.94 -27.87
N ALA A 254 -22.21 14.20 -27.67
CA ALA A 254 -23.39 14.74 -28.35
C ALA A 254 -23.23 14.93 -29.88
N HIS A 255 -22.04 14.76 -30.44
CA HIS A 255 -21.73 15.08 -31.85
C HIS A 255 -21.72 13.87 -32.78
N SER A 256 -21.29 12.70 -32.31
CA SER A 256 -21.21 11.46 -33.10
C SER A 256 -21.03 10.26 -32.19
N SER A 257 -21.24 9.03 -32.68
CA SER A 257 -21.11 7.83 -31.85
C SER A 257 -19.66 7.57 -31.40
N GLY A 258 -19.49 6.82 -30.30
CA GLY A 258 -18.17 6.48 -29.77
C GLY A 258 -17.27 5.82 -30.80
N ALA A 259 -17.82 4.95 -31.65
CA ALA A 259 -17.10 4.31 -32.74
C ALA A 259 -16.61 5.28 -33.82
N VAL A 260 -17.30 6.39 -34.07
CA VAL A 260 -16.81 7.44 -34.98
C VAL A 260 -15.59 8.12 -34.37
N GLN A 261 -15.71 8.63 -33.14
CA GLN A 261 -14.64 9.37 -32.47
C GLN A 261 -13.42 8.48 -32.18
N ALA A 262 -13.64 7.19 -31.88
CA ALA A 262 -12.59 6.18 -31.78
C ALA A 262 -11.85 5.98 -33.12
N ARG A 263 -12.55 5.85 -34.26
CA ARG A 263 -11.90 5.75 -35.58
C ARG A 263 -11.10 7.01 -35.92
N GLU A 264 -11.67 8.18 -35.66
CA GLU A 264 -11.01 9.48 -35.86
C GLU A 264 -9.73 9.59 -35.02
N PHE A 265 -9.78 9.20 -33.74
CA PHE A 265 -8.64 9.19 -32.84
C PHE A 265 -7.56 8.19 -33.27
N MET A 266 -7.93 6.94 -33.56
CA MET A 266 -6.98 5.90 -33.94
C MET A 266 -6.22 6.24 -35.22
N ALA A 267 -6.85 6.96 -36.16
CA ALA A 267 -6.24 7.43 -37.40
C ALA A 267 -5.36 8.69 -37.25
N ASN A 268 -5.36 9.37 -36.10
CA ASN A 268 -4.71 10.68 -35.90
C ASN A 268 -3.88 10.79 -34.62
N GLY A 269 -3.59 9.68 -33.94
CA GLY A 269 -2.83 9.68 -32.68
C GLY A 269 -1.99 8.42 -32.46
N GLY A 270 -1.14 8.49 -31.44
CA GLY A 270 -0.59 7.33 -30.71
C GLY A 270 0.42 6.41 -31.38
N GLY A 271 0.47 6.24 -32.71
CA GLY A 271 1.47 5.39 -33.37
C GLY A 271 1.53 3.96 -32.79
N TRP A 272 0.35 3.38 -32.56
CA TRP A 272 0.07 2.35 -31.55
C TRP A 272 0.96 1.10 -31.64
N THR A 273 1.98 1.02 -30.78
CA THR A 273 3.02 -0.03 -30.76
C THR A 273 3.40 -0.44 -29.34
N ASN A 274 3.87 -1.67 -29.14
CA ASN A 274 4.23 -2.24 -27.83
C ASN A 274 5.68 -1.92 -27.40
N ASP A 275 6.24 -0.79 -27.85
CA ASP A 275 7.65 -0.41 -27.68
C ASP A 275 8.09 -0.15 -26.23
N GLY A 276 7.14 -0.16 -25.27
CA GLY A 276 7.38 0.18 -23.87
C GLY A 276 7.56 1.67 -23.59
N TYR A 277 7.35 2.52 -24.59
CA TYR A 277 7.28 3.98 -24.49
C TYR A 277 5.95 4.54 -25.00
N THR A 278 5.03 3.69 -25.45
CA THR A 278 3.73 4.04 -26.04
C THR A 278 2.62 3.50 -25.14
N MET A 279 1.92 4.41 -24.48
CA MET A 279 0.81 4.12 -23.57
C MET A 279 -0.46 3.76 -24.35
N PRO A 280 -1.46 3.11 -23.72
CA PRO A 280 -2.77 2.91 -24.36
C PRO A 280 -3.41 4.24 -24.78
N PRO A 281 -4.32 4.20 -25.76
CA PRO A 281 -5.27 5.28 -26.02
C PRO A 281 -5.94 5.74 -24.72
N LEU A 282 -6.00 7.06 -24.49
CA LEU A 282 -6.78 7.65 -23.40
C LEU A 282 -8.05 8.28 -23.96
N LEU A 283 -9.20 7.79 -23.50
CA LEU A 283 -10.49 8.43 -23.66
C LEU A 283 -10.63 9.47 -22.54
N ASP A 284 -10.59 10.74 -22.88
CA ASP A 284 -10.79 11.84 -21.95
C ASP A 284 -12.27 12.24 -22.02
N ILE A 285 -13.02 11.95 -20.96
CA ILE A 285 -14.48 12.09 -20.87
C ILE A 285 -14.83 12.71 -19.51
N GLU A 286 -15.04 14.02 -19.52
CA GLU A 286 -15.30 14.83 -18.32
C GLU A 286 -16.44 15.85 -18.57
N TRP A 287 -16.53 16.90 -17.75
CA TRP A 287 -17.50 17.98 -17.93
C TRP A 287 -17.45 18.56 -19.34
N ASN A 288 -18.61 18.64 -20.00
CA ASN A 288 -18.81 19.52 -21.14
C ASN A 288 -18.41 20.98 -20.77
N PRO A 289 -17.35 21.56 -21.38
CA PRO A 289 -16.88 22.90 -21.06
C PRO A 289 -17.53 23.99 -21.94
N TYR A 290 -18.48 23.61 -22.80
CA TYR A 290 -19.12 24.49 -23.78
C TYR A 290 -20.58 24.78 -23.42
N ASN A 291 -21.01 26.01 -23.69
CA ASN A 291 -22.39 26.46 -23.46
C ASN A 291 -23.38 25.80 -24.43
N LYS A 292 -24.67 25.77 -24.07
CA LYS A 292 -25.75 25.19 -24.89
C LYS A 292 -25.84 25.75 -26.31
N THR A 293 -25.36 26.97 -26.54
CA THR A 293 -25.33 27.62 -27.86
C THR A 293 -24.17 27.18 -28.76
N ALA A 294 -23.17 26.46 -28.25
CA ALA A 294 -22.16 25.78 -29.07
C ALA A 294 -22.69 24.53 -29.79
N TYR A 295 -23.91 24.08 -29.46
CA TYR A 295 -24.52 22.85 -29.95
C TYR A 295 -25.65 23.15 -30.93
N PRO A 296 -25.59 22.69 -32.21
CA PRO A 296 -26.68 22.86 -33.18
C PRO A 296 -28.04 22.24 -32.80
N GLN A 297 -28.10 21.55 -31.66
CA GLN A 297 -29.28 20.84 -31.13
C GLN A 297 -29.74 21.37 -29.76
N GLY A 298 -29.13 22.43 -29.22
CA GLY A 298 -29.47 23.03 -27.91
C GLY A 298 -29.15 22.18 -26.66
N LYS A 299 -28.65 20.95 -26.84
CA LYS A 299 -28.10 20.09 -25.78
C LYS A 299 -26.85 20.72 -25.16
N GLY A 300 -26.60 20.52 -23.87
CA GLY A 300 -25.42 21.10 -23.21
C GLY A 300 -25.62 21.41 -21.73
N ASP A 301 -25.98 20.41 -20.95
CA ASP A 301 -25.57 20.35 -19.53
C ASP A 301 -24.14 19.77 -19.44
N MET A 302 -23.66 19.53 -18.21
CA MET A 302 -22.36 18.89 -17.95
C MET A 302 -22.24 17.46 -18.49
N CYS A 303 -23.38 16.79 -18.73
CA CYS A 303 -23.49 15.44 -19.29
C CYS A 303 -23.82 15.46 -20.79
N TYR A 304 -23.47 16.55 -21.49
CA TYR A 304 -23.67 16.76 -22.92
C TYR A 304 -25.14 16.68 -23.39
N GLY A 305 -26.14 16.77 -22.49
CA GLY A 305 -27.55 16.56 -22.80
C GLY A 305 -27.89 15.11 -23.16
N MET A 306 -27.23 14.15 -22.52
CA MET A 306 -27.44 12.71 -22.68
C MET A 306 -27.79 12.07 -21.33
N THR A 307 -28.55 10.97 -21.37
CA THR A 307 -28.85 10.20 -20.15
C THR A 307 -27.62 9.36 -19.71
N PRO A 308 -27.53 8.99 -18.42
CA PRO A 308 -26.59 7.98 -17.92
C PRO A 308 -26.44 6.75 -18.82
N SER A 309 -27.56 6.14 -19.22
CA SER A 309 -27.58 4.96 -20.09
C SER A 309 -27.05 5.24 -21.52
N GLN A 310 -27.26 6.44 -22.06
CA GLN A 310 -26.72 6.85 -23.35
C GLN A 310 -25.21 7.07 -23.29
N LEU A 311 -24.69 7.73 -22.23
CA LEU A 311 -23.25 7.92 -22.05
C LEU A 311 -22.53 6.60 -21.79
N VAL A 312 -23.06 5.72 -20.93
CA VAL A 312 -22.52 4.35 -20.74
C VAL A 312 -22.49 3.57 -22.07
N THR A 313 -23.54 3.66 -22.88
CA THR A 313 -23.55 3.02 -24.21
C THR A 313 -22.47 3.61 -25.13
N TRP A 314 -22.30 4.93 -25.12
CA TRP A 314 -21.34 5.66 -25.94
C TRP A 314 -19.88 5.35 -25.58
N ILE A 315 -19.54 5.33 -24.28
CA ILE A 315 -18.18 5.01 -23.79
C ILE A 315 -17.82 3.58 -24.16
N LYS A 316 -18.79 2.65 -24.06
CA LYS A 316 -18.62 1.24 -24.47
C LYS A 316 -18.40 1.10 -25.99
N ASP A 317 -19.15 1.83 -26.81
CA ASP A 317 -18.99 1.88 -28.28
C ASP A 317 -17.60 2.40 -28.70
N PHE A 318 -17.12 3.46 -28.04
CA PHE A 318 -15.77 3.99 -28.22
C PHE A 318 -14.70 2.95 -27.88
N GLY A 319 -14.71 2.42 -26.65
CA GLY A 319 -13.64 1.53 -26.19
C GLY A 319 -13.64 0.15 -26.85
N ASN A 320 -14.81 -0.38 -27.23
CA ASN A 320 -14.89 -1.59 -28.07
C ASN A 320 -14.28 -1.33 -29.46
N THR A 321 -14.52 -0.17 -30.06
CA THR A 321 -13.93 0.20 -31.35
C THR A 321 -12.40 0.37 -31.26
N VAL A 322 -11.91 0.95 -30.15
CA VAL A 322 -10.48 1.03 -29.86
C VAL A 322 -9.87 -0.37 -29.66
N LYS A 323 -10.53 -1.27 -28.93
CA LYS A 323 -10.08 -2.66 -28.74
C LYS A 323 -10.04 -3.43 -30.06
N ALA A 324 -11.07 -3.29 -30.90
CA ALA A 324 -11.10 -3.90 -32.23
C ALA A 324 -10.00 -3.38 -33.19
N LYS A 325 -9.48 -2.15 -32.97
CA LYS A 325 -8.41 -1.56 -33.80
C LYS A 325 -7.00 -1.74 -33.25
N THR A 326 -6.83 -1.92 -31.94
CA THR A 326 -5.51 -1.95 -31.29
C THR A 326 -5.19 -3.26 -30.58
N GLY A 327 -6.21 -4.07 -30.28
CA GLY A 327 -6.16 -5.24 -29.40
C GLY A 327 -6.40 -4.95 -27.92
N ARG A 328 -6.52 -3.67 -27.51
CA ARG A 328 -6.52 -3.22 -26.11
C ARG A 328 -7.63 -2.21 -25.82
N LEU A 329 -8.20 -2.24 -24.62
CA LEU A 329 -9.11 -1.18 -24.14
C LEU A 329 -8.39 0.17 -23.98
N PRO A 330 -9.09 1.31 -24.18
CA PRO A 330 -8.56 2.59 -23.78
C PRO A 330 -8.48 2.68 -22.25
N MET A 331 -7.57 3.51 -21.74
CA MET A 331 -7.72 4.07 -20.40
C MET A 331 -8.83 5.13 -20.43
N ILE A 332 -9.61 5.26 -19.36
CA ILE A 332 -10.61 6.32 -19.19
C ILE A 332 -9.99 7.41 -18.31
N TYR A 333 -9.99 8.67 -18.77
CA TYR A 333 -9.83 9.85 -17.92
C TYR A 333 -11.21 10.42 -17.58
N THR A 334 -11.46 10.64 -16.28
CA THR A 334 -12.69 11.22 -15.73
C THR A 334 -12.47 11.75 -14.31
N ALA A 335 -13.36 12.62 -13.83
CA ALA A 335 -13.52 12.91 -12.41
C ALA A 335 -14.62 12.03 -11.78
N GLN A 336 -14.54 11.81 -10.46
CA GLN A 336 -15.53 11.02 -9.72
C GLN A 336 -16.93 11.67 -9.72
N SER A 337 -17.03 12.96 -9.38
CA SER A 337 -18.32 13.65 -9.29
C SER A 337 -18.99 13.90 -10.66
N TRP A 338 -18.22 13.91 -11.76
CA TRP A 338 -18.80 13.85 -13.10
C TRP A 338 -19.36 12.45 -13.41
N TRP A 339 -18.62 11.40 -13.03
CA TRP A 339 -18.99 10.02 -13.30
C TRP A 339 -20.27 9.58 -12.59
N ASP A 340 -20.41 9.91 -11.30
CA ASP A 340 -21.63 9.63 -10.52
C ASP A 340 -22.88 10.18 -11.24
N GLU A 341 -22.88 11.49 -11.55
CA GLU A 341 -24.00 12.20 -12.17
C GLU A 341 -24.24 11.73 -13.62
N CYS A 342 -23.20 11.77 -14.47
CA CYS A 342 -23.36 11.62 -15.92
C CYS A 342 -23.32 10.18 -16.41
N THR A 343 -22.91 9.20 -15.59
CA THR A 343 -23.02 7.76 -15.94
C THR A 343 -24.00 7.00 -15.05
N GLY A 344 -24.55 7.63 -13.99
CA GLY A 344 -25.32 6.94 -12.96
C GLY A 344 -24.43 6.00 -12.14
N ASP A 345 -23.22 6.47 -11.82
CA ASP A 345 -22.18 5.76 -11.07
C ASP A 345 -21.88 4.33 -11.62
N SER A 346 -21.59 4.25 -12.92
CA SER A 346 -21.66 2.98 -13.65
C SER A 346 -20.45 2.06 -13.45
N VAL A 347 -20.68 0.93 -12.77
CA VAL A 347 -19.71 -0.18 -12.59
C VAL A 347 -19.30 -0.91 -13.89
N ALA A 348 -19.88 -0.56 -15.04
CA ALA A 348 -19.73 -1.29 -16.31
C ALA A 348 -18.29 -1.29 -16.87
N PHE A 349 -17.40 -0.46 -16.31
CA PHE A 349 -16.05 -0.21 -16.78
C PHE A 349 -14.96 -0.56 -15.75
N LYS A 350 -15.33 -1.19 -14.61
CA LYS A 350 -14.46 -1.56 -13.49
C LYS A 350 -13.11 -2.25 -13.84
N SER A 351 -13.02 -2.92 -14.98
CA SER A 351 -11.84 -3.64 -15.48
C SER A 351 -11.02 -2.86 -16.52
N TRP A 352 -11.48 -1.67 -16.92
CA TRP A 352 -10.76 -0.77 -17.82
C TRP A 352 -9.75 0.05 -17.01
N PRO A 353 -8.58 0.41 -17.57
CA PRO A 353 -7.63 1.26 -16.86
C PRO A 353 -8.24 2.63 -16.54
N LEU A 354 -7.94 3.18 -15.35
CA LEU A 354 -8.48 4.46 -14.88
C LEU A 354 -7.40 5.52 -14.70
N HIS A 355 -7.66 6.69 -15.24
CA HIS A 355 -6.97 7.95 -14.99
C HIS A 355 -7.96 8.87 -14.27
N VAL A 356 -7.77 9.15 -12.98
CA VAL A 356 -8.75 9.93 -12.21
C VAL A 356 -8.24 11.33 -11.88
N SER A 357 -9.07 12.36 -12.03
CA SER A 357 -8.76 13.73 -11.56
C SER A 357 -9.35 13.98 -10.17
N ILE A 358 -8.45 14.10 -9.17
CA ILE A 358 -8.79 14.35 -7.76
C ILE A 358 -7.74 15.31 -7.18
N PHE A 359 -8.12 16.57 -6.99
CA PHE A 359 -7.20 17.60 -6.50
C PHE A 359 -7.21 17.66 -4.96
N PRO A 360 -6.08 17.46 -4.25
CA PRO A 360 -6.05 17.57 -2.79
C PRO A 360 -6.36 19.00 -2.34
N THR A 361 -7.40 19.17 -1.55
CA THR A 361 -7.71 20.46 -0.91
C THR A 361 -7.50 20.38 0.61
N ALA A 362 -7.16 21.53 1.21
CA ALA A 362 -7.01 21.66 2.66
C ALA A 362 -8.34 21.54 3.43
N ASP A 363 -9.48 21.61 2.73
CA ASP A 363 -10.81 21.43 3.31
C ASP A 363 -11.25 19.96 3.13
N VAL A 364 -11.08 19.17 4.19
CA VAL A 364 -11.41 17.74 4.20
C VAL A 364 -12.89 17.48 3.88
N ALA A 365 -13.79 18.43 4.15
CA ALA A 365 -15.22 18.30 3.83
C ALA A 365 -15.56 18.61 2.36
N LYS A 366 -14.62 19.20 1.59
CA LYS A 366 -14.76 19.44 0.14
C LYS A 366 -14.07 18.39 -0.74
N ASN A 367 -13.36 17.43 -0.14
CA ASN A 367 -12.74 16.33 -0.86
C ASN A 367 -13.82 15.23 -1.12
N PRO A 368 -14.23 14.96 -2.37
CA PRO A 368 -15.33 14.03 -2.68
C PRO A 368 -14.90 12.55 -2.54
N ARG A 369 -15.82 11.64 -2.89
CA ARG A 369 -15.66 10.18 -2.80
C ARG A 369 -14.50 9.68 -3.67
N GLU A 370 -13.94 8.56 -3.24
CA GLU A 370 -12.55 8.17 -3.55
C GLU A 370 -12.31 7.75 -5.01
N LEU A 371 -13.27 7.05 -5.64
CA LEU A 371 -13.24 6.67 -7.06
C LEU A 371 -14.68 6.57 -7.61
N PRO A 372 -14.86 6.68 -8.94
CA PRO A 372 -15.99 6.07 -9.66
C PRO A 372 -16.30 4.64 -9.21
N GLU A 373 -17.56 4.27 -9.02
CA GLU A 373 -17.93 2.96 -8.47
C GLU A 373 -17.53 1.77 -9.36
N GLY A 374 -17.27 0.63 -8.72
CA GLY A 374 -16.72 -0.56 -9.36
C GLY A 374 -15.19 -0.53 -9.51
N TRP A 375 -14.55 0.64 -9.67
CA TRP A 375 -13.08 0.72 -9.62
C TRP A 375 -12.56 0.67 -8.19
N THR A 376 -11.63 -0.26 -7.95
CA THR A 376 -10.95 -0.40 -6.66
C THR A 376 -9.59 0.30 -6.60
N THR A 377 -9.12 0.82 -7.74
CA THR A 377 -7.80 1.43 -7.90
C THR A 377 -7.74 2.29 -9.15
N PHE A 378 -6.77 3.20 -9.21
CA PHE A 378 -6.43 3.97 -10.40
C PHE A 378 -5.09 3.52 -11.00
N ASN A 379 -4.91 3.69 -12.30
CA ASN A 379 -3.64 3.51 -12.99
C ASN A 379 -2.84 4.82 -13.01
N VAL A 380 -3.52 5.93 -13.31
CA VAL A 380 -2.97 7.29 -13.25
C VAL A 380 -3.88 8.15 -12.37
N TRP A 381 -3.29 9.09 -11.64
CA TRP A 381 -4.01 10.10 -10.88
C TRP A 381 -3.49 11.48 -11.26
N GLN A 382 -4.39 12.34 -11.77
CA GLN A 382 -4.16 13.76 -11.97
C GLN A 382 -4.41 14.47 -10.64
N TYR A 383 -3.34 14.98 -10.04
CA TYR A 383 -3.33 15.48 -8.66
C TYR A 383 -3.24 17.01 -8.58
N SER A 384 -2.93 17.69 -9.68
CA SER A 384 -2.90 19.15 -9.78
C SER A 384 -3.02 19.62 -11.22
N SER A 385 -3.97 20.52 -11.50
CA SER A 385 -4.08 21.27 -12.77
C SER A 385 -3.28 22.59 -12.76
N ASN A 386 -2.45 22.79 -11.74
CA ASN A 386 -1.65 23.99 -11.50
C ASN A 386 -0.25 23.58 -11.04
N SER A 387 0.45 22.79 -11.84
CA SER A 387 1.81 22.35 -11.55
C SER A 387 2.86 23.17 -12.27
N ASN A 388 4.03 23.36 -11.63
CA ASN A 388 5.19 24.02 -12.24
C ASN A 388 6.16 23.05 -12.95
N MET A 389 5.75 21.81 -13.27
CA MET A 389 6.66 20.82 -13.90
C MET A 389 7.32 21.30 -15.20
N LEU A 390 6.72 22.26 -15.93
CA LEU A 390 7.34 22.88 -17.12
C LEU A 390 8.32 24.02 -16.82
N GLY A 391 8.52 24.41 -15.56
CA GLY A 391 9.39 25.50 -15.15
C GLY A 391 8.90 26.91 -15.53
N SER A 392 7.61 27.06 -15.84
CA SER A 392 7.02 28.35 -16.25
C SER A 392 5.68 28.60 -15.54
N THR A 393 5.17 29.83 -15.64
CA THR A 393 3.84 30.21 -15.15
C THR A 393 2.68 29.68 -16.00
N LYS A 394 2.95 28.99 -17.13
CA LYS A 394 1.94 28.22 -17.84
C LYS A 394 1.73 26.89 -17.10
N ASN A 395 0.67 26.87 -16.29
CA ASN A 395 0.20 25.69 -15.58
C ASN A 395 0.19 24.45 -16.48
N VAL A 396 0.60 23.32 -15.92
CA VAL A 396 0.43 22.01 -16.53
C VAL A 396 -0.32 21.08 -15.59
N ASP A 397 -1.12 20.22 -16.18
CA ASP A 397 -1.82 19.14 -15.52
C ASP A 397 -0.81 18.03 -15.18
N ALA A 398 -0.64 17.79 -13.88
CA ALA A 398 0.38 16.90 -13.36
C ALA A 398 -0.22 15.61 -12.82
N ASN A 399 0.45 14.53 -13.17
CA ASN A 399 -0.04 13.17 -13.07
C ASN A 399 0.97 12.29 -12.35
N VAL A 400 0.47 11.24 -11.71
CA VAL A 400 1.30 10.18 -11.17
C VAL A 400 0.74 8.82 -11.57
N TRP A 401 1.60 7.96 -12.11
CA TRP A 401 1.29 6.54 -12.30
C TRP A 401 1.40 5.82 -10.97
N ASN A 402 0.43 4.96 -10.68
CA ASN A 402 0.29 4.19 -9.45
C ASN A 402 1.30 3.03 -9.36
N GLY A 403 2.60 3.34 -9.37
CA GLY A 403 3.69 2.37 -9.33
C GLY A 403 5.03 2.95 -9.79
N ASP A 404 6.02 2.08 -9.96
CA ASP A 404 7.35 2.47 -10.43
C ASP A 404 7.47 2.54 -11.97
N LEU A 405 8.65 2.98 -12.43
CA LEU A 405 8.92 3.16 -13.87
C LEU A 405 9.02 1.83 -14.63
N THR A 406 9.22 0.71 -13.93
CA THR A 406 9.18 -0.62 -14.52
C THR A 406 7.74 -1.02 -14.78
N SER A 407 6.85 -0.93 -13.77
CA SER A 407 5.43 -1.26 -13.97
C SER A 407 4.74 -0.33 -14.97
N LEU A 408 5.15 0.93 -15.09
CA LEU A 408 4.68 1.84 -16.14
C LEU A 408 5.18 1.44 -17.54
N ARG A 409 6.44 1.04 -17.69
CA ARG A 409 6.98 0.52 -18.97
C ARG A 409 6.28 -0.77 -19.37
N ASP A 410 6.03 -1.66 -18.42
CA ASP A 410 5.39 -2.92 -18.71
C ASP A 410 3.90 -2.72 -19.03
N PHE A 411 3.23 -1.73 -18.42
CA PHE A 411 1.89 -1.28 -18.83
C PHE A 411 1.87 -0.65 -20.23
N ALA A 412 2.94 0.01 -20.67
CA ALA A 412 3.09 0.44 -22.07
C ALA A 412 3.29 -0.77 -23.01
N LYS A 413 4.13 -1.75 -22.65
CA LYS A 413 4.31 -3.01 -23.43
C LYS A 413 3.07 -3.92 -23.44
N ASN A 414 2.24 -3.85 -22.40
CA ASN A 414 1.18 -4.81 -22.05
C ASN A 414 1.68 -6.26 -21.87
N ARG A 415 2.74 -6.47 -21.07
CA ARG A 415 3.21 -7.84 -20.77
C ARG A 415 2.23 -8.57 -19.83
N ARG A 416 1.92 -9.84 -20.14
CA ARG A 416 1.02 -10.71 -19.35
C ARG A 416 1.65 -11.30 -18.09
N SER A 417 2.99 -11.29 -17.98
CA SER A 417 3.75 -12.13 -17.04
C SER A 417 4.02 -11.51 -15.65
N THR A 418 3.40 -10.37 -15.33
CA THR A 418 3.45 -9.79 -13.97
C THR A 418 2.09 -9.21 -13.64
N GLN A 419 1.54 -9.57 -12.48
CA GLN A 419 0.57 -8.68 -11.82
C GLN A 419 1.20 -7.29 -11.74
N TYR A 420 0.56 -6.29 -12.35
CA TYR A 420 0.92 -4.90 -12.09
C TYR A 420 0.68 -4.67 -10.62
N LYS A 421 1.77 -4.66 -9.83
CA LYS A 421 1.72 -4.27 -8.42
C LYS A 421 1.56 -2.76 -8.36
N LEU A 422 0.37 -2.32 -8.75
CA LEU A 422 -0.18 -1.03 -8.42
C LEU A 422 0.05 -0.82 -6.92
N THR A 423 0.33 0.41 -6.51
CA THR A 423 0.37 0.74 -5.08
C THR A 423 -1.05 0.84 -4.51
N THR A 424 -1.80 -0.26 -4.62
CA THR A 424 -2.83 -0.67 -3.65
C THR A 424 -2.15 -0.82 -2.30
N SER A 425 -2.04 0.33 -1.64
CA SER A 425 -1.56 0.44 -0.28
C SER A 425 -2.35 -0.48 0.63
N TYR A 426 -1.75 -0.95 1.73
CA TYR A 426 -2.20 -2.16 2.45
C TYR A 426 -3.40 -1.92 3.40
N PHE A 427 -4.33 -1.12 2.90
CA PHE A 427 -5.51 -0.52 3.52
C PHE A 427 -6.74 -0.62 2.57
N GLY A 428 -6.53 -1.05 1.32
CA GLY A 428 -7.53 -1.00 0.25
C GLY A 428 -7.55 0.35 -0.47
N ASN A 429 -8.67 0.64 -1.12
CA ASN A 429 -8.89 1.79 -2.01
C ASN A 429 -8.74 3.17 -1.31
N MET A 430 -8.77 3.19 0.03
CA MET A 430 -9.11 4.35 0.85
C MET A 430 -7.95 5.22 1.37
N ASP A 431 -6.70 4.75 1.29
CA ASP A 431 -5.55 5.45 1.90
C ASP A 431 -4.43 5.77 0.89
N VAL A 432 -4.74 5.83 -0.41
CA VAL A 432 -3.82 6.43 -1.42
C VAL A 432 -3.90 7.96 -1.44
N TRP A 433 -4.91 8.52 -0.76
CA TRP A 433 -5.30 9.93 -0.80
C TRP A 433 -4.58 10.78 0.27
N PRO A 434 -4.03 11.96 -0.08
CA PRO A 434 -3.53 12.93 0.91
C PRO A 434 -4.65 13.69 1.66
N THR A 435 -5.91 13.36 1.40
CA THR A 435 -7.09 14.10 1.89
C THR A 435 -7.28 14.02 3.41
N ARG A 436 -6.51 13.17 4.11
CA ARG A 436 -6.34 13.21 5.56
C ARG A 436 -5.05 13.91 5.96
N LEU A 437 -5.15 15.23 6.17
CA LEU A 437 -4.13 16.00 6.90
C LEU A 437 -4.07 15.64 8.39
N GLY A 438 -5.14 15.04 8.92
CA GLY A 438 -5.17 14.43 10.26
C GLY A 438 -4.73 12.95 10.25
N PRO A 439 -4.37 12.38 11.41
CA PRO A 439 -3.80 11.03 11.48
C PRO A 439 -4.87 9.94 11.29
N SER A 440 -4.50 8.82 10.67
CA SER A 440 -5.40 7.67 10.44
C SER A 440 -5.35 6.71 11.65
N ARG A 441 -6.47 6.38 12.29
CA ARG A 441 -6.47 5.50 13.47
C ARG A 441 -6.80 4.03 13.12
N MET A 442 -6.12 3.09 13.76
CA MET A 442 -6.55 1.69 13.88
C MET A 442 -6.67 1.30 15.35
N SER A 443 -7.89 0.95 15.78
CA SER A 443 -8.19 0.65 17.18
C SER A 443 -9.46 -0.17 17.31
N GLY A 444 -9.53 -1.01 18.34
CA GLY A 444 -10.79 -1.56 18.83
C GLY A 444 -11.02 -1.20 20.30
N ALA A 445 -12.17 -1.61 20.86
CA ALA A 445 -12.57 -1.28 22.23
C ALA A 445 -11.63 -1.85 23.34
N ASN A 446 -10.70 -2.73 22.99
CA ASN A 446 -9.68 -3.27 23.89
C ASN A 446 -8.51 -3.89 23.09
N ARG A 447 -7.49 -4.39 23.81
CA ARG A 447 -6.28 -5.02 23.26
C ARG A 447 -6.48 -6.22 22.32
N TYR A 448 -7.66 -6.83 22.32
CA TYR A 448 -8.03 -7.90 21.39
C TYR A 448 -8.81 -7.36 20.19
N GLY A 449 -9.49 -6.23 20.36
CA GLY A 449 -10.16 -5.50 19.28
C GLY A 449 -9.21 -4.75 18.35
N THR A 450 -8.10 -4.17 18.84
CA THR A 450 -7.14 -3.48 17.96
C THR A 450 -6.47 -4.41 16.93
N PRO A 451 -5.96 -5.60 17.29
CA PRO A 451 -5.51 -6.59 16.31
C PRO A 451 -6.58 -6.97 15.28
N VAL A 452 -7.85 -7.06 15.68
CA VAL A 452 -8.98 -7.34 14.78
C VAL A 452 -9.26 -6.15 13.84
N ALA A 453 -9.21 -4.91 14.33
CA ALA A 453 -9.40 -3.70 13.52
C ALA A 453 -8.27 -3.53 12.48
N ILE A 454 -7.02 -3.80 12.88
CA ILE A 454 -5.87 -3.90 11.97
C ILE A 454 -6.14 -5.01 10.95
N SER A 455 -6.39 -6.24 11.40
CA SER A 455 -6.64 -7.40 10.54
C SER A 455 -7.73 -7.18 9.48
N LYS A 456 -8.83 -6.50 9.81
CA LYS A 456 -9.89 -6.16 8.84
C LYS A 456 -9.43 -5.21 7.74
N ARG A 457 -8.64 -4.18 8.09
CA ARG A 457 -8.14 -3.16 7.15
C ARG A 457 -6.93 -3.67 6.34
N THR A 458 -6.17 -4.60 6.92
CA THR A 458 -4.94 -5.18 6.38
C THR A 458 -5.20 -6.46 5.55
N PHE A 459 -6.28 -7.20 5.85
CA PHE A 459 -6.67 -8.44 5.18
C PHE A 459 -8.18 -8.47 4.86
N PRO A 460 -8.71 -7.53 4.05
CA PRO A 460 -10.14 -7.41 3.79
C PRO A 460 -10.75 -8.67 3.14
N TYR A 461 -10.01 -9.34 2.26
CA TYR A 461 -10.48 -10.53 1.52
C TYR A 461 -10.10 -11.89 2.16
N GLY A 462 -9.50 -11.88 3.36
CA GLY A 462 -9.06 -13.08 4.08
C GLY A 462 -7.54 -13.26 4.13
N ALA A 463 -7.07 -14.35 4.76
CA ALA A 463 -5.65 -14.66 4.87
C ALA A 463 -5.39 -16.18 4.98
N LYS A 464 -4.56 -16.74 4.09
CA LYS A 464 -4.25 -18.19 4.07
C LYS A 464 -3.63 -18.69 5.39
N THR A 465 -2.89 -17.84 6.10
CA THR A 465 -2.36 -18.12 7.44
C THR A 465 -2.81 -17.03 8.41
N VAL A 466 -3.11 -17.41 9.66
CA VAL A 466 -3.27 -16.47 10.79
C VAL A 466 -2.25 -16.81 11.87
N VAL A 467 -1.61 -15.79 12.45
CA VAL A 467 -0.72 -15.93 13.60
C VAL A 467 -1.46 -15.49 14.86
N VAL A 468 -1.35 -16.27 15.95
CA VAL A 468 -1.96 -15.98 17.24
C VAL A 468 -0.90 -15.97 18.34
N ALA A 469 -0.90 -14.94 19.18
CA ALA A 469 -0.04 -14.84 20.35
C ALA A 469 -0.82 -14.40 21.60
N SER A 470 -0.19 -14.47 22.77
CA SER A 470 -0.78 -13.93 24.01
C SER A 470 -0.92 -12.40 23.94
N GLY A 471 -2.10 -11.88 24.25
CA GLY A 471 -2.31 -10.45 24.52
C GLY A 471 -1.98 -10.04 25.96
N GLU A 472 -1.58 -11.00 26.79
CA GLU A 472 -1.23 -10.79 28.20
C GLU A 472 0.29 -10.71 28.41
N HIS A 473 1.09 -11.27 27.49
CA HIS A 473 2.56 -11.22 27.52
C HIS A 473 3.16 -10.85 26.15
N PHE A 474 4.06 -9.86 26.11
CA PHE A 474 4.55 -9.27 24.86
C PHE A 474 5.59 -10.10 24.10
N ALA A 475 6.33 -11.00 24.76
CA ALA A 475 7.63 -11.44 24.26
C ALA A 475 7.54 -12.33 23.01
N ASP A 476 6.71 -13.38 23.06
CA ASP A 476 6.53 -14.32 21.94
C ASP A 476 5.97 -13.60 20.69
N ALA A 477 5.07 -12.63 20.91
CA ALA A 477 4.44 -11.80 19.90
C ALA A 477 5.44 -10.88 19.15
N LEU A 478 6.46 -10.34 19.83
CA LEU A 478 7.53 -9.58 19.17
C LEU A 478 8.30 -10.46 18.18
N SER A 479 8.78 -11.62 18.61
CA SER A 479 9.54 -12.53 17.74
C SER A 479 8.73 -12.99 16.53
N VAL A 480 7.43 -13.28 16.69
CA VAL A 480 6.58 -13.78 15.60
C VAL A 480 6.16 -12.71 14.59
N THR A 481 6.41 -11.42 14.86
CA THR A 481 6.09 -10.32 13.93
C THR A 481 6.73 -10.58 12.55
N SER A 482 8.00 -10.99 12.52
CA SER A 482 8.70 -11.32 11.27
C SER A 482 8.16 -12.57 10.54
N LEU A 483 7.64 -13.56 11.29
CA LEU A 483 7.05 -14.78 10.71
C LEU A 483 5.65 -14.49 10.13
N ALA A 484 4.88 -13.62 10.77
CA ALA A 484 3.61 -13.12 10.23
C ALA A 484 3.81 -12.42 8.88
N ASN A 485 4.81 -11.54 8.77
CA ASN A 485 5.17 -10.89 7.51
C ASN A 485 5.81 -11.83 6.47
N ARG A 486 6.55 -12.86 6.90
CA ARG A 486 7.03 -13.93 6.00
C ARG A 486 5.87 -14.67 5.33
N HIS A 487 4.77 -14.89 6.05
CA HIS A 487 3.59 -15.60 5.56
C HIS A 487 2.45 -14.71 5.02
N ASN A 488 2.62 -13.38 4.99
CA ASN A 488 1.56 -12.42 4.68
C ASN A 488 0.29 -12.71 5.54
N ALA A 489 0.44 -12.72 6.86
CA ALA A 489 -0.57 -13.14 7.82
C ALA A 489 -0.84 -12.06 8.90
N PRO A 490 -2.07 -11.90 9.41
CA PRO A 490 -2.32 -11.06 10.58
C PRO A 490 -1.80 -11.71 11.85
N LEU A 491 -1.32 -10.87 12.77
CA LEU A 491 -1.09 -11.23 14.17
C LEU A 491 -2.31 -10.84 14.99
N LEU A 492 -3.07 -11.84 15.45
CA LEU A 492 -4.17 -11.68 16.41
C LEU A 492 -3.69 -12.03 17.83
N LEU A 493 -4.35 -11.44 18.83
CA LEU A 493 -4.02 -11.66 20.24
C LEU A 493 -5.14 -12.42 20.96
N THR A 494 -4.79 -13.30 21.88
CA THR A 494 -5.74 -14.09 22.70
C THR A 494 -5.43 -14.03 24.18
N LYS A 495 -6.38 -14.40 25.06
CA LYS A 495 -6.04 -14.71 26.46
C LYS A 495 -5.39 -16.09 26.55
N GLN A 496 -4.61 -16.31 27.62
CA GLN A 496 -3.97 -17.58 27.92
C GLN A 496 -4.96 -18.75 27.94
N ALA A 497 -6.11 -18.60 28.60
CA ALA A 497 -7.08 -19.66 28.87
C ALA A 497 -8.36 -19.64 28.00
N TYR A 498 -8.55 -18.62 27.15
CA TYR A 498 -9.78 -18.41 26.37
C TYR A 498 -9.56 -17.56 25.12
N LEU A 499 -10.13 -17.99 23.98
CA LEU A 499 -10.18 -17.24 22.72
C LEU A 499 -11.31 -16.19 22.76
N PRO A 500 -11.01 -14.87 22.69
CA PRO A 500 -12.05 -13.83 22.70
C PRO A 500 -13.01 -13.95 21.51
N SER A 501 -14.31 -13.71 21.72
CA SER A 501 -15.35 -13.83 20.68
C SER A 501 -15.10 -12.94 19.46
N SER A 502 -14.59 -11.73 19.63
CA SER A 502 -14.18 -10.84 18.53
C SER A 502 -13.04 -11.40 17.67
N VAL A 503 -12.11 -12.13 18.29
CA VAL A 503 -10.97 -12.77 17.63
C VAL A 503 -11.41 -14.05 16.93
N ALA A 504 -12.28 -14.84 17.57
CA ALA A 504 -12.92 -16.01 16.96
C ALA A 504 -13.75 -15.63 15.71
N ALA A 505 -14.50 -14.52 15.77
CA ALA A 505 -15.26 -14.00 14.63
C ALA A 505 -14.34 -13.51 13.50
N GLU A 506 -13.22 -12.87 13.83
CA GLU A 506 -12.23 -12.43 12.84
C GLU A 506 -11.50 -13.61 12.18
N ILE A 507 -11.11 -14.64 12.94
CA ILE A 507 -10.54 -15.88 12.37
C ILE A 507 -11.54 -16.54 11.41
N LYS A 508 -12.84 -16.58 11.77
CA LYS A 508 -13.89 -17.07 10.85
C LYS A 508 -14.00 -16.23 9.58
N ARG A 509 -13.91 -14.89 9.68
CA ARG A 509 -13.91 -13.99 8.52
C ARG A 509 -12.68 -14.17 7.62
N LEU A 510 -11.51 -14.45 8.21
CA LEU A 510 -10.25 -14.62 7.49
C LEU A 510 -10.15 -15.93 6.71
N ASN A 511 -10.94 -16.94 7.11
CA ASN A 511 -11.01 -18.29 6.53
C ASN A 511 -9.62 -18.94 6.23
N PRO A 512 -8.72 -19.05 7.22
CA PRO A 512 -7.35 -19.54 7.00
C PRO A 512 -7.29 -21.04 6.76
N SER A 513 -6.32 -21.48 5.95
CA SER A 513 -5.94 -22.90 5.86
C SER A 513 -4.94 -23.33 6.95
N ARG A 514 -4.35 -22.39 7.69
CA ARG A 514 -3.44 -22.66 8.82
C ARG A 514 -3.52 -21.57 9.90
N ILE A 515 -3.48 -21.97 11.17
CA ILE A 515 -3.17 -21.09 12.30
C ILE A 515 -1.80 -21.45 12.88
N ILE A 516 -1.00 -20.45 13.21
CA ILE A 516 0.27 -20.60 13.95
C ILE A 516 0.08 -19.99 15.34
N ILE A 517 0.39 -20.72 16.41
CA ILE A 517 0.49 -20.14 17.76
C ILE A 517 1.96 -19.83 18.08
N ALA A 518 2.24 -18.59 18.51
CA ALA A 518 3.52 -18.24 19.12
C ALA A 518 3.44 -18.38 20.65
N GLY A 519 4.41 -19.07 21.23
CA GLY A 519 4.57 -19.25 22.68
C GLY A 519 3.99 -20.57 23.21
N GLY A 520 4.50 -21.00 24.37
CA GLY A 520 4.15 -22.28 24.98
C GLY A 520 2.74 -22.34 25.61
N PRO A 521 2.34 -23.49 26.18
CA PRO A 521 1.07 -23.65 26.88
C PRO A 521 0.84 -22.64 28.02
N THR A 522 1.91 -22.10 28.61
CA THR A 522 1.87 -21.05 29.64
C THR A 522 1.53 -19.66 29.09
N ALA A 523 1.71 -19.42 27.79
CA ALA A 523 1.32 -18.18 27.10
C ALA A 523 -0.03 -18.31 26.39
N VAL A 524 -0.28 -19.46 25.75
CA VAL A 524 -1.55 -19.81 25.09
C VAL A 524 -1.85 -21.28 25.35
N SER A 525 -2.79 -21.56 26.26
CA SER A 525 -3.06 -22.89 26.82
C SER A 525 -3.62 -23.90 25.82
N SER A 526 -3.63 -25.17 26.22
CA SER A 526 -4.30 -26.26 25.50
C SER A 526 -5.80 -26.02 25.31
N LYS A 527 -6.47 -25.28 26.22
CA LYS A 527 -7.88 -24.89 26.06
C LYS A 527 -8.06 -23.96 24.85
N THR A 528 -7.26 -22.89 24.78
CA THR A 528 -7.28 -21.93 23.66
C THR A 528 -6.83 -22.57 22.35
N PHE A 529 -5.83 -23.46 22.38
CA PHE A 529 -5.39 -24.26 21.21
C PHE A 529 -6.53 -25.13 20.65
N THR A 530 -7.28 -25.82 21.52
CA THR A 530 -8.46 -26.60 21.10
C THR A 530 -9.63 -25.73 20.61
N GLN A 531 -9.77 -24.50 21.11
CA GLN A 531 -10.71 -23.53 20.53
C GLN A 531 -10.29 -23.08 19.12
N LEU A 532 -8.99 -22.87 18.88
CA LEU A 532 -8.45 -22.47 17.57
C LEU A 532 -8.53 -23.57 16.51
N LYS A 533 -8.39 -24.86 16.90
CA LYS A 533 -8.57 -26.02 16.01
C LYS A 533 -9.94 -26.10 15.32
N LYS A 534 -10.95 -25.36 15.80
CA LYS A 534 -12.28 -25.31 15.19
C LYS A 534 -12.35 -24.50 13.89
N TYR A 535 -11.28 -23.79 13.53
CA TYR A 535 -11.24 -22.91 12.36
C TYR A 535 -10.23 -23.38 11.30
N ALA A 536 -9.08 -23.92 11.71
CA ALA A 536 -8.05 -24.44 10.82
C ALA A 536 -7.10 -25.42 11.56
N PRO A 537 -6.29 -26.21 10.86
CA PRO A 537 -5.09 -26.85 11.42
C PRO A 537 -4.19 -25.85 12.16
N VAL A 538 -3.68 -26.25 13.33
CA VAL A 538 -2.93 -25.36 14.24
C VAL A 538 -1.52 -25.88 14.52
N SER A 539 -0.48 -25.14 14.11
CA SER A 539 0.90 -25.35 14.58
C SER A 539 1.22 -24.52 15.83
N ARG A 540 2.36 -24.79 16.47
CA ARG A 540 2.85 -24.00 17.60
C ARG A 540 4.37 -23.85 17.53
N GLU A 541 4.83 -22.61 17.41
CA GLU A 541 6.24 -22.24 17.52
C GLU A 541 6.50 -21.85 18.99
N ALA A 542 7.22 -22.68 19.74
CA ALA A 542 7.42 -22.48 21.18
C ALA A 542 8.68 -23.17 21.71
N GLY A 543 9.30 -22.53 22.71
CA GLY A 543 10.28 -23.18 23.58
C GLY A 543 9.99 -22.89 25.06
N ASN A 544 10.73 -23.52 25.96
CA ASN A 544 10.52 -23.46 27.42
C ASN A 544 10.66 -22.05 28.02
N THR A 545 11.20 -21.09 27.25
CA THR A 545 11.27 -19.66 27.62
C THR A 545 11.02 -18.81 26.38
N ARG A 546 10.71 -17.52 26.56
CA ARG A 546 10.62 -16.53 25.46
C ARG A 546 11.83 -16.51 24.51
N TYR A 547 13.02 -16.81 25.04
CA TYR A 547 14.24 -16.92 24.24
C TYR A 547 14.18 -18.18 23.37
N GLY A 548 13.74 -19.30 23.97
CA GLY A 548 13.39 -20.54 23.26
C GLY A 548 12.33 -20.33 22.17
N THR A 549 11.23 -19.62 22.45
CA THR A 549 10.22 -19.28 21.43
C THR A 549 10.85 -18.51 20.27
N SER A 550 11.65 -17.47 20.54
CA SER A 550 12.29 -16.70 19.47
C SER A 550 13.33 -17.53 18.69
N ALA A 551 13.99 -18.46 19.36
CA ALA A 551 14.91 -19.40 18.73
C ALA A 551 14.19 -20.44 17.86
N GLU A 552 12.99 -20.87 18.26
CA GLU A 552 12.17 -21.80 17.48
C GLU A 552 11.54 -21.09 16.27
N ILE A 553 10.95 -19.91 16.45
CA ILE A 553 10.45 -19.09 15.34
C ILE A 553 11.54 -18.90 14.26
N ALA A 554 12.81 -18.74 14.66
CA ALA A 554 13.94 -18.60 13.75
C ALA A 554 14.28 -19.86 12.92
N THR A 555 13.77 -21.06 13.22
CA THR A 555 13.96 -22.26 12.38
C THR A 555 13.26 -22.14 11.02
N ASN A 556 12.23 -21.29 10.93
CA ASN A 556 11.55 -20.90 9.68
C ASN A 556 12.47 -20.15 8.68
N TRP A 557 13.73 -19.88 9.03
CA TRP A 557 14.79 -19.41 8.14
C TRP A 557 15.95 -20.43 8.15
N SER A 558 16.30 -20.99 6.99
CA SER A 558 17.49 -21.84 6.82
C SER A 558 18.77 -21.05 7.05
N SER A 559 18.87 -19.86 6.44
CA SER A 559 19.88 -18.83 6.70
C SER A 559 19.24 -17.44 6.69
N ALA A 560 19.95 -16.41 7.17
CA ALA A 560 19.47 -15.03 7.10
C ALA A 560 20.63 -14.02 7.01
N LYS A 561 20.72 -13.26 5.91
CA LYS A 561 21.76 -12.23 5.69
C LYS A 561 21.82 -11.19 6.83
N ASN A 562 20.66 -10.86 7.38
CA ASN A 562 20.45 -9.94 8.48
C ASN A 562 19.71 -10.69 9.61
N VAL A 563 20.15 -10.51 10.86
CA VAL A 563 19.42 -10.99 12.05
C VAL A 563 19.22 -9.84 13.03
N PHE A 564 18.04 -9.75 13.62
CA PHE A 564 17.72 -8.73 14.61
C PHE A 564 17.76 -9.33 16.02
N VAL A 565 18.33 -8.61 16.98
CA VAL A 565 18.40 -9.04 18.38
C VAL A 565 17.89 -7.93 19.29
N ALA A 566 16.91 -8.24 20.12
CA ALA A 566 16.31 -7.29 21.06
C ALA A 566 16.20 -7.84 22.48
N SER A 567 15.94 -6.97 23.46
CA SER A 567 15.82 -7.39 24.86
C SER A 567 14.49 -8.12 25.11
N GLY A 568 14.54 -9.43 25.38
CA GLY A 568 13.35 -10.20 25.78
C GLY A 568 12.77 -9.76 27.14
N ARG A 569 13.41 -8.84 27.85
CA ARG A 569 12.98 -8.29 29.14
C ARG A 569 12.30 -6.91 29.03
N SER A 570 12.39 -6.21 27.89
CA SER A 570 11.84 -4.86 27.71
C SER A 570 11.29 -4.69 26.29
N PHE A 571 10.00 -4.40 26.16
CA PHE A 571 9.31 -4.35 24.87
C PHE A 571 9.62 -3.14 23.95
N PRO A 572 9.90 -1.90 24.41
CA PRO A 572 9.84 -0.73 23.53
C PRO A 572 10.85 -0.74 22.37
N ASP A 573 12.14 -0.89 22.68
CA ASP A 573 13.21 -0.95 21.67
C ASP A 573 12.99 -2.12 20.70
N ALA A 574 12.53 -3.25 21.26
CA ALA A 574 12.21 -4.46 20.53
C ALA A 574 11.00 -4.30 19.60
N LEU A 575 10.03 -3.45 19.95
CA LEU A 575 8.82 -3.20 19.17
C LEU A 575 9.10 -2.36 17.93
N SER A 576 9.92 -1.29 18.04
CA SER A 576 10.39 -0.56 16.86
C SER A 576 11.26 -1.44 15.96
N MET A 577 12.10 -2.31 16.53
CA MET A 577 12.90 -3.26 15.74
C MET A 577 12.07 -4.40 15.11
N ALA A 578 10.93 -4.79 15.71
CA ALA A 578 10.04 -5.81 15.16
C ALA A 578 9.44 -5.40 13.81
N ALA A 579 9.14 -4.11 13.63
CA ALA A 579 8.72 -3.57 12.34
C ALA A 579 9.83 -3.68 11.27
N VAL A 580 11.10 -3.46 11.64
CA VAL A 580 12.25 -3.63 10.73
C VAL A 580 12.45 -5.11 10.35
N ALA A 581 12.37 -6.00 11.34
CA ALA A 581 12.48 -7.44 11.13
C ALA A 581 11.35 -7.98 10.23
N ALA A 582 10.15 -7.39 10.35
CA ALA A 582 8.98 -7.66 9.52
C ALA A 582 9.12 -7.13 8.08
N ASP A 583 9.55 -5.88 7.90
CA ASP A 583 9.90 -5.27 6.60
C ASP A 583 10.95 -6.10 5.85
N ARG A 584 12.05 -6.44 6.52
CA ARG A 584 13.12 -7.26 5.94
C ARG A 584 12.84 -8.77 5.92
N LYS A 585 11.63 -9.20 6.32
CA LYS A 585 11.19 -10.60 6.45
C LYS A 585 12.27 -11.53 7.05
N ALA A 586 12.89 -11.09 8.13
CA ALA A 586 14.08 -11.66 8.75
C ALA A 586 13.92 -11.87 10.26
N PRO A 587 14.58 -12.85 10.89
CA PRO A 587 14.24 -13.28 12.25
C PRO A 587 14.63 -12.25 13.32
N LEU A 588 13.75 -12.07 14.29
CA LEU A 588 13.98 -11.31 15.52
C LEU A 588 14.20 -12.27 16.71
N LEU A 589 15.44 -12.38 17.15
CA LEU A 589 15.86 -13.15 18.31
C LEU A 589 15.80 -12.31 19.59
N LEU A 590 15.46 -12.93 20.73
CA LEU A 590 15.39 -12.26 22.03
C LEU A 590 16.58 -12.63 22.91
N SER A 591 17.29 -11.62 23.43
CA SER A 591 18.39 -11.78 24.38
C SER A 591 17.98 -11.41 25.82
N SER A 592 18.72 -11.92 26.80
CA SER A 592 18.74 -11.34 28.15
C SER A 592 19.57 -10.03 28.15
N LYS A 593 19.46 -9.24 29.22
CA LYS A 593 20.24 -7.99 29.36
C LYS A 593 21.73 -8.26 29.60
N LYS A 594 22.07 -9.21 30.48
CA LYS A 594 23.44 -9.42 30.94
C LYS A 594 24.27 -10.30 30.00
N TYR A 595 23.65 -11.31 29.40
CA TYR A 595 24.23 -12.36 28.56
C TYR A 595 23.26 -12.72 27.41
N VAL A 596 23.71 -13.51 26.45
CA VAL A 596 22.91 -14.09 25.36
C VAL A 596 22.67 -15.58 25.65
N PRO A 597 21.41 -16.06 25.71
CA PRO A 597 21.14 -17.48 25.95
C PRO A 597 21.80 -18.39 24.90
N SER A 598 22.29 -19.57 25.33
CA SER A 598 23.00 -20.51 24.45
C SER A 598 22.17 -20.96 23.24
N THR A 599 20.84 -21.07 23.38
CA THR A 599 19.90 -21.34 22.28
C THR A 599 19.91 -20.24 21.21
N ILE A 600 20.05 -18.97 21.62
CA ILE A 600 20.13 -17.82 20.73
C ILE A 600 21.50 -17.78 20.03
N LEU A 601 22.59 -18.08 20.76
CA LEU A 601 23.92 -18.22 20.15
C LEU A 601 23.98 -19.37 19.13
N LYS A 602 23.30 -20.50 19.39
CA LYS A 602 23.15 -21.61 18.43
C LYS A 602 22.40 -21.18 17.16
N GLN A 603 21.29 -20.45 17.30
CA GLN A 603 20.55 -19.93 16.14
C GLN A 603 21.33 -18.87 15.36
N LEU A 604 22.04 -17.95 16.05
CA LEU A 604 22.91 -16.97 15.41
C LEU A 604 23.99 -17.64 14.54
N LYS A 605 24.68 -18.65 15.08
CA LYS A 605 25.67 -19.44 14.32
C LYS A 605 25.04 -20.18 13.13
N ARG A 606 23.88 -20.84 13.32
CA ARG A 606 23.18 -21.57 12.25
C ARG A 606 22.71 -20.65 11.11
N LEU A 607 22.21 -19.47 11.43
CA LEU A 607 21.71 -18.50 10.43
C LEU A 607 22.83 -17.81 9.63
N ASN A 608 24.05 -17.81 10.17
CA ASN A 608 25.28 -17.23 9.61
C ASN A 608 25.10 -15.83 8.98
N PRO A 609 24.64 -14.82 9.75
CA PRO A 609 24.35 -13.49 9.20
C PRO A 609 25.59 -12.66 8.91
N SER A 610 25.55 -11.91 7.81
CA SER A 610 26.53 -10.85 7.52
C SER A 610 26.41 -9.63 8.45
N THR A 611 25.20 -9.35 8.94
CA THR A 611 24.92 -8.23 9.86
C THR A 611 23.97 -8.65 10.97
N VAL A 612 24.29 -8.30 12.21
CA VAL A 612 23.39 -8.43 13.37
C VAL A 612 23.04 -7.04 13.90
N TYR A 613 21.75 -6.76 14.04
CA TYR A 613 21.22 -5.48 14.49
C TYR A 613 20.70 -5.55 15.93
N LEU A 614 21.31 -4.81 16.84
CA LEU A 614 20.96 -4.78 18.26
C LEU A 614 20.00 -3.63 18.56
N ALA A 615 18.83 -3.94 19.13
CA ALA A 615 17.86 -2.95 19.58
C ALA A 615 18.11 -2.53 21.04
N GLY A 616 18.25 -1.22 21.24
CA GLY A 616 18.46 -0.59 22.54
C GLY A 616 19.93 -0.40 22.93
N GLY A 617 20.17 0.53 23.84
CA GLY A 617 21.50 0.82 24.39
C GLY A 617 22.03 -0.27 25.34
N PRO A 618 23.21 -0.05 25.95
CA PRO A 618 23.81 -0.98 26.94
C PRO A 618 22.90 -1.34 28.14
N LEU A 619 21.87 -0.53 28.41
CA LEU A 619 20.87 -0.80 29.44
C LEU A 619 19.80 -1.83 29.04
N ALA A 620 19.62 -2.10 27.75
CA ALA A 620 18.68 -3.10 27.21
C ALA A 620 19.38 -4.43 26.88
N ILE A 621 20.56 -4.35 26.23
CA ILE A 621 21.48 -5.46 25.92
C ILE A 621 22.89 -4.96 26.28
N SER A 622 23.57 -5.58 27.24
CA SER A 622 24.87 -5.13 27.75
C SER A 622 25.99 -5.19 26.70
N ARG A 623 27.14 -4.57 27.00
CA ARG A 623 28.38 -4.76 26.23
C ARG A 623 28.87 -6.22 26.30
N ASN A 624 28.64 -6.92 27.41
CA ASN A 624 29.02 -8.34 27.55
C ASN A 624 28.20 -9.24 26.61
N ALA A 625 26.88 -9.05 26.58
CA ALA A 625 26.00 -9.76 25.67
C ALA A 625 26.33 -9.45 24.19
N GLU A 626 26.67 -8.20 23.85
CA GLU A 626 27.18 -7.86 22.52
C GLU A 626 28.51 -8.57 22.20
N ASN A 627 29.44 -8.63 23.17
CA ASN A 627 30.72 -9.32 23.00
C ASN A 627 30.55 -10.85 22.84
N GLU A 628 29.53 -11.46 23.45
CA GLU A 628 29.15 -12.87 23.22
C GLU A 628 28.67 -13.09 21.77
N ILE A 629 27.90 -12.16 21.19
CA ILE A 629 27.52 -12.20 19.76
C ILE A 629 28.76 -12.04 18.87
N ARG A 630 29.63 -11.07 19.16
CA ARG A 630 30.89 -10.85 18.41
C ARG A 630 31.80 -12.09 18.44
N LYS A 631 31.92 -12.76 19.59
CA LYS A 631 32.66 -14.04 19.72
C LYS A 631 31.98 -15.21 18.99
N ALA A 632 30.66 -15.24 18.91
CA ALA A 632 29.92 -16.28 18.21
C ALA A 632 29.92 -16.11 16.68
N LEU A 633 30.10 -14.88 16.20
CA LEU A 633 30.05 -14.49 14.78
C LEU A 633 31.19 -13.49 14.45
N PRO A 634 32.46 -13.94 14.41
CA PRO A 634 33.62 -13.06 14.24
C PRO A 634 33.60 -12.26 12.93
N ASN A 635 32.98 -12.80 11.88
CA ASN A 635 32.92 -12.19 10.54
C ASN A 635 31.67 -11.30 10.33
N ALA A 636 30.77 -11.19 11.32
CA ALA A 636 29.51 -10.46 11.17
C ALA A 636 29.63 -9.00 11.65
N ARG A 637 29.07 -8.07 10.87
CA ARG A 637 28.92 -6.68 11.30
C ARG A 637 27.88 -6.60 12.42
N ILE A 638 28.30 -6.33 13.65
CA ILE A 638 27.37 -6.06 14.76
C ILE A 638 27.14 -4.54 14.87
N ALA A 639 25.91 -4.12 14.59
CA ALA A 639 25.47 -2.72 14.62
C ALA A 639 24.38 -2.52 15.68
N ARG A 640 24.43 -1.42 16.43
CA ARG A 640 23.51 -1.14 17.56
C ARG A 640 22.75 0.16 17.34
N TYR A 641 21.45 0.13 17.62
CA TYR A 641 20.56 1.29 17.56
C TYR A 641 19.89 1.49 18.92
N GLY A 642 20.23 2.57 19.61
CA GLY A 642 19.65 2.92 20.90
C GLY A 642 19.99 4.35 21.29
N GLY A 643 19.04 5.04 21.93
CA GLY A 643 19.23 6.34 22.55
C GLY A 643 19.03 6.28 24.07
N GLU A 644 18.86 7.44 24.70
CA GLU A 644 18.72 7.57 26.15
C GLU A 644 17.38 7.03 26.64
N THR A 645 16.29 7.33 25.93
CA THR A 645 14.96 6.77 26.17
C THR A 645 14.51 5.84 25.06
N ARG A 646 13.43 5.10 25.31
CA ARG A 646 12.70 4.31 24.31
C ARG A 646 12.26 5.11 23.08
N TYR A 647 12.03 6.40 23.24
CA TYR A 647 11.58 7.29 22.17
C TYR A 647 12.75 7.66 21.27
N ASP A 648 13.93 7.88 21.86
CA ASP A 648 15.16 8.16 21.13
C ASP A 648 15.66 6.88 20.42
N THR A 649 15.59 5.71 21.07
CA THR A 649 15.82 4.42 20.40
C THR A 649 14.87 4.21 19.23
N SER A 650 13.58 4.48 19.41
CA SER A 650 12.57 4.36 18.36
C SER A 650 12.84 5.31 17.18
N ALA A 651 13.17 6.57 17.47
CA ALA A 651 13.56 7.58 16.48
C ALA A 651 14.86 7.20 15.73
N VAL A 652 15.87 6.68 16.44
CA VAL A 652 17.15 6.24 15.85
C VAL A 652 16.97 4.99 14.97
N ILE A 653 16.17 4.01 15.40
CA ILE A 653 15.81 2.85 14.57
C ILE A 653 15.07 3.32 13.32
N ALA A 654 14.07 4.20 13.47
CA ALA A 654 13.32 4.74 12.36
C ALA A 654 14.24 5.48 11.37
N LYS A 655 15.12 6.37 11.85
CA LYS A 655 16.10 7.09 11.00
C LYS A 655 17.16 6.17 10.37
N ALA A 656 17.42 5.00 10.92
CA ALA A 656 18.43 4.08 10.37
C ALA A 656 17.90 3.23 9.21
N PHE A 657 16.64 2.77 9.30
CA PHE A 657 16.03 1.89 8.29
C PHE A 657 15.08 2.63 7.34
N TRP A 658 14.56 3.77 7.79
CA TRP A 658 13.77 4.74 7.03
C TRP A 658 14.30 6.17 7.28
N PRO A 659 15.57 6.47 6.93
CA PRO A 659 16.12 7.84 7.02
C PRO A 659 15.28 8.89 6.30
N ASN A 660 14.46 8.40 5.37
CA ASN A 660 13.67 9.12 4.39
C ASN A 660 12.17 9.08 4.72
N GLY A 661 11.77 8.33 5.75
CA GLY A 661 10.38 7.92 5.98
C GLY A 661 9.94 6.76 5.09
N ALA A 662 8.62 6.56 5.05
CA ALA A 662 7.86 5.62 4.21
C ALA A 662 6.46 6.23 4.00
N GLN A 663 5.62 5.69 3.09
CA GLN A 663 4.27 6.23 2.81
C GLN A 663 3.47 6.56 4.08
N ARG A 664 3.63 5.75 5.14
CA ARG A 664 3.01 5.95 6.45
C ARG A 664 4.04 5.79 7.56
N GLN A 665 3.76 6.39 8.71
CA GLN A 665 4.53 6.19 9.94
C GLN A 665 3.57 5.65 11.01
N PHE A 666 3.81 4.44 11.52
CA PHE A 666 2.91 3.82 12.49
C PHE A 666 3.32 4.28 13.90
N ILE A 667 2.38 4.79 14.68
CA ILE A 667 2.63 5.36 16.01
C ILE A 667 1.86 4.54 17.05
N ALA A 668 2.60 3.89 17.95
CA ALA A 668 2.04 3.19 19.12
C ALA A 668 2.40 3.91 20.43
N ASN A 669 1.66 3.61 21.50
CA ASN A 669 1.98 4.14 22.83
C ASN A 669 3.27 3.50 23.40
N GLY A 670 4.30 4.30 23.68
CA GLY A 670 5.58 3.78 24.17
C GLY A 670 5.57 3.20 25.60
N LYS A 671 4.47 3.33 26.35
CA LYS A 671 4.28 2.76 27.71
C LYS A 671 3.39 1.51 27.72
N SER A 672 2.53 1.31 26.71
CA SER A 672 1.59 0.17 26.61
C SER A 672 1.85 -0.66 25.35
N PHE A 673 2.16 -1.94 25.51
CA PHE A 673 2.58 -2.81 24.41
C PHE A 673 1.49 -3.38 23.48
N PRO A 674 0.24 -3.73 23.91
CA PRO A 674 -0.56 -4.69 23.16
C PRO A 674 -0.97 -4.26 21.75
N ASP A 675 -1.47 -3.03 21.59
CA ASP A 675 -1.89 -2.48 20.29
C ASP A 675 -0.73 -2.47 19.28
N GLY A 676 0.45 -2.08 19.76
CA GLY A 676 1.67 -1.99 18.97
C GLY A 676 2.14 -3.32 18.38
N LEU A 677 1.90 -4.46 19.03
CA LEU A 677 2.34 -5.78 18.54
C LEU A 677 1.78 -6.09 17.14
N SER A 678 0.45 -6.04 16.99
CA SER A 678 -0.23 -6.14 15.70
C SER A 678 0.10 -4.96 14.78
N GLY A 679 0.36 -3.78 15.36
CA GLY A 679 0.80 -2.60 14.61
C GLY A 679 2.17 -2.80 13.93
N ALA A 680 3.09 -3.54 14.53
CA ALA A 680 4.43 -3.78 13.98
C ALA A 680 4.39 -4.72 12.75
N VAL A 681 3.44 -5.66 12.72
CA VAL A 681 3.15 -6.49 11.53
C VAL A 681 2.63 -5.60 10.39
N ALA A 682 1.67 -4.71 10.68
CA ALA A 682 1.13 -3.77 9.70
C ALA A 682 2.20 -2.77 9.21
N ALA A 683 3.01 -2.22 10.12
CA ALA A 683 4.10 -1.30 9.80
C ALA A 683 5.15 -1.97 8.91
N GLY A 684 5.67 -3.13 9.33
CA GLY A 684 6.62 -3.90 8.53
C GLY A 684 6.07 -4.32 7.17
N TYR A 685 4.76 -4.59 7.05
CA TYR A 685 4.19 -4.93 5.73
C TYR A 685 4.12 -3.70 4.82
N ASN A 686 3.76 -2.54 5.36
CA ASN A 686 3.78 -1.26 4.64
C ASN A 686 5.21 -0.74 4.38
N GLY A 687 6.26 -1.50 4.70
CA GLY A 687 7.65 -1.07 4.61
C GLY A 687 7.89 0.20 5.41
N ALA A 688 7.37 0.28 6.64
CA ALA A 688 7.21 1.52 7.41
C ALA A 688 7.68 1.39 8.87
N PRO A 689 8.12 2.52 9.49
CA PRO A 689 8.56 2.52 10.88
C PRO A 689 7.40 2.35 11.87
N MET A 690 7.68 1.63 12.97
CA MET A 690 6.89 1.67 14.20
C MET A 690 7.54 2.63 15.21
N LEU A 691 7.04 3.86 15.24
CA LEU A 691 7.40 4.93 16.17
C LEU A 691 6.63 4.80 17.50
N LEU A 692 7.23 5.28 18.59
CA LEU A 692 6.64 5.27 19.92
C LEU A 692 6.33 6.70 20.41
N ALA A 693 5.10 6.95 20.86
CA ALA A 693 4.69 8.26 21.41
C ALA A 693 4.41 8.22 22.93
N LYS A 694 4.25 9.41 23.53
CA LYS A 694 3.50 9.55 24.80
C LYS A 694 1.99 9.50 24.45
N LYS A 695 1.11 9.50 25.45
CA LYS A 695 -0.34 9.45 25.20
C LYS A 695 -0.83 10.70 24.43
N SER A 696 -0.37 11.87 24.83
CA SER A 696 -0.90 13.18 24.41
C SER A 696 0.02 13.99 23.49
N CYS A 697 1.22 13.48 23.18
CA CYS A 697 2.20 14.18 22.34
C CYS A 697 3.32 13.26 21.81
N LEU A 698 4.01 13.73 20.77
CA LEU A 698 5.25 13.18 20.22
C LEU A 698 6.46 13.69 21.02
N PRO A 699 7.28 12.83 21.64
CA PRO A 699 8.56 13.23 22.23
C PRO A 699 9.45 13.93 21.19
N LYS A 700 10.28 14.91 21.61
CA LYS A 700 11.05 15.76 20.69
C LYS A 700 11.87 14.98 19.65
N SER A 701 12.48 13.86 20.03
CA SER A 701 13.22 12.97 19.11
C SER A 701 12.34 12.28 18.06
N ILE A 702 11.09 11.95 18.40
CA ILE A 702 10.08 11.41 17.47
C ILE A 702 9.54 12.52 16.56
N GLY A 703 9.31 13.71 17.10
CA GLY A 703 9.01 14.90 16.30
C GLY A 703 10.10 15.19 15.27
N SER A 704 11.36 15.28 15.72
CA SER A 704 12.55 15.43 14.87
C SER A 704 12.89 14.18 14.04
N ALA A 705 12.20 13.06 14.22
CA ALA A 705 12.20 11.94 13.28
C ALA A 705 11.19 12.20 12.17
N LEU A 706 9.93 12.50 12.52
CA LEU A 706 8.86 12.79 11.58
C LEU A 706 9.14 14.02 10.69
N THR A 707 9.69 15.11 11.23
CA THR A 707 10.12 16.27 10.41
C THR A 707 11.26 15.92 9.44
N GLY A 708 12.00 14.84 9.69
CA GLY A 708 13.03 14.32 8.78
C GLY A 708 12.58 13.08 7.98
N MET A 709 11.29 12.74 7.97
CA MET A 709 10.74 11.53 7.34
C MET A 709 9.51 11.89 6.51
N GLU A 710 9.62 11.71 5.19
CA GLU A 710 8.68 12.24 4.19
C GLU A 710 7.38 11.42 4.05
N GLY A 711 6.92 10.77 5.11
CA GLY A 711 5.69 9.99 5.11
C GLY A 711 4.45 10.85 5.30
N TRP A 712 3.40 10.56 4.54
CA TRP A 712 2.24 11.44 4.36
C TRP A 712 1.10 11.13 5.33
N THR A 713 1.21 10.06 6.13
CA THR A 713 0.15 9.68 7.09
C THR A 713 0.72 9.02 8.34
N ASN A 714 0.61 9.75 9.46
CA ASN A 714 0.77 9.16 10.79
C ASN A 714 -0.41 8.22 11.09
N VAL A 715 -0.13 6.95 11.37
CA VAL A 715 -1.14 5.92 11.66
C VAL A 715 -1.13 5.60 13.16
N LEU A 716 -2.16 6.05 13.88
CA LEU A 716 -2.28 5.82 15.33
C LEU A 716 -2.75 4.39 15.61
N ILE A 717 -1.95 3.64 16.35
CA ILE A 717 -2.23 2.25 16.72
C ILE A 717 -2.65 2.19 18.19
N GLY A 718 -3.94 1.92 18.41
CA GLY A 718 -4.61 1.95 19.71
C GLY A 718 -5.67 3.06 19.80
N GLY A 719 -6.63 2.89 20.71
CA GLY A 719 -7.76 3.83 20.87
C GLY A 719 -7.42 5.14 21.60
N PRO A 720 -8.36 6.10 21.67
CA PRO A 720 -8.18 7.40 22.33
C PRO A 720 -7.68 7.31 23.78
N LEU A 721 -8.03 6.24 24.49
CA LEU A 721 -7.58 6.01 25.86
C LEU A 721 -6.05 5.85 25.99
N VAL A 722 -5.36 5.36 24.95
CA VAL A 722 -3.89 5.15 24.95
C VAL A 722 -3.12 6.14 24.06
N LEU A 723 -3.75 6.72 23.05
CA LEU A 723 -3.19 7.75 22.16
C LEU A 723 -4.29 8.76 21.86
N ASP A 724 -4.18 9.99 22.34
CA ASP A 724 -5.20 11.04 22.13
C ASP A 724 -5.34 11.37 20.63
N GLU A 725 -6.46 11.96 20.18
CA GLU A 725 -6.65 12.29 18.76
C GLU A 725 -5.62 13.32 18.26
N THR A 726 -5.23 14.26 19.13
CA THR A 726 -4.20 15.27 18.84
C THR A 726 -2.77 14.79 19.08
N VAL A 727 -2.53 13.49 19.34
CA VAL A 727 -1.19 13.00 19.73
C VAL A 727 -0.11 13.29 18.67
N ALA A 728 -0.46 13.25 17.38
CA ALA A 728 0.45 13.52 16.27
C ALA A 728 0.43 15.00 15.83
N TYR A 729 -0.76 15.61 15.80
CA TYR A 729 -0.97 16.99 15.33
C TYR A 729 -1.91 17.75 16.27
N ARG A 730 -1.66 19.04 16.49
CA ARG A 730 -2.60 19.94 17.17
C ARG A 730 -3.74 20.33 16.23
N ASN A 731 -4.76 21.00 16.77
CA ASN A 731 -5.92 21.48 16.00
C ASN A 731 -5.54 22.50 14.91
N ASP A 732 -4.35 23.10 15.00
CA ASP A 732 -3.76 24.01 14.00
C ASP A 732 -2.98 23.28 12.88
N GLY A 733 -2.93 21.95 12.89
CA GLY A 733 -2.18 21.13 11.94
C GLY A 733 -0.68 20.98 12.24
N THR A 734 -0.12 21.67 13.24
CA THR A 734 1.30 21.53 13.61
C THR A 734 1.57 20.21 14.35
N LEU A 735 2.75 19.62 14.16
CA LEU A 735 3.17 18.43 14.90
C LEU A 735 3.13 18.68 16.41
N ASN A 736 2.37 17.86 17.14
CA ASN A 736 2.19 17.99 18.59
C ASN A 736 3.39 17.42 19.36
N THR A 737 4.50 18.17 19.31
CA THR A 737 5.76 17.81 19.96
C THR A 737 5.82 18.24 21.43
N CYS A 738 6.54 17.47 22.25
CA CYS A 738 6.79 17.71 23.66
C CYS A 738 8.19 17.23 24.08
N SER A 739 8.73 17.82 25.15
CA SER A 739 9.86 17.25 25.93
C SER A 739 9.44 15.90 26.51
#